data_AF-A0A9W6YV31-F1
#
_entry.id   AF-A0A9W6YV31-F1
#
_cell.length_a   1.000
_cell.length_b   1.000
_cell.length_c   1.000
_cell.angle_alpha   90.00
_cell.angle_beta   90.00
_cell.angle_gamma   90.00
#
_symmetry.space_group_name_H-M   'P 1'
#
loop_
_entity.id
_entity.type
_entity.pdbx_description
1 polymer ?
#
loop_
_entity_poly.entity_id
_entity_poly.type
_entity_poly.pdbx_seq_one_letter_code
_entity_poly.pdbx_strand_id
1 'polypeptide(L)'
;MVKKILQIDVNRFDPECSILTNLDLISPNYHQSTAMEVLLSFENQRSFNREPVKTVLYRFQLEATSQLTKLHSAFQSIGSKKGVDIKSLKSETAYELKYKQKLEFNDSLLSMEILNLDMIMGFVFASGELKFFDRSNFEQIKNLYNQVSPAADPLLPNTINTLFDAGFEFSRMPFQPKYVIVSPNMCCYVSLPLNDSNLHVSVIKCQVKPENLPPKRKGLLLATTVSIALRHTSACYFGYCTDDIVAAIKVELWRCSKLIGDKYSYRLLVSILQECQTAISLNIDISTEQMDKMSQNQPLQRMLALQLSLGTSRNWTRNKSGKIALALVNLKFVASSLIYTISTIYGNMQRLARKVMNTDTLANATAREDSIVTIVGTIRWCIDYVIAINQEMLELTNAFKTNNKEQIDHMIHESVVVPLLLGKVPRSFLLLAISNVIKLFRFVQKFIEKNDNTLTAMETAENPMGAFKAVEKQLVIDDSPLLLDASENSSSSMSNGAGMNGGASRIAKNIVAQPTTEAYYRVGAMISNSPVPLHAFQKFLQDADVPLRNNRLDASTSLAVEQQIVCQGYVSKSFIEHLRSLCNVYDKVMLNNSSIDLQRLYFYDTLWLKILNGTPDESEDSLSLEEAIDTELYNNTNLPPVLSRTNFKLSHICNKKLIESNTYDGMMLDTLRKQLLKPSQLMDIADNSNIPPDNTHPHHPQNNQLHHSHGGSSLLGGGAIAMQMQHRRTLSSSVGPDSTNGNNSSTGNNGSGSGLNSGQHMNVVKLKMRKCIRCGAISSITDEVAYVPSHPTTTTNPAFQHYQRVCFCGGSWANM
;
A
#
# COMPACT_ATOMS: atom_id res chain seq x y z
N MET A 1 -16.22 36.09 27.75
CA MET A 1 -17.42 36.95 27.63
C MET A 1 -18.27 36.36 26.50
N VAL A 2 -19.46 35.84 26.79
CA VAL A 2 -20.37 35.31 25.76
C VAL A 2 -21.27 36.45 25.29
N LYS A 3 -21.18 36.84 24.01
CA LYS A 3 -21.98 37.93 23.44
C LYS A 3 -23.11 37.35 22.60
N LYS A 4 -24.35 37.74 22.93
CA LYS A 4 -25.53 37.37 22.14
C LYS A 4 -25.51 38.13 20.81
N ILE A 5 -25.48 37.40 19.71
CA ILE A 5 -25.41 37.97 18.35
C ILE A 5 -26.74 37.90 17.59
N LEU A 6 -27.64 37.00 17.99
CA LEU A 6 -28.94 36.81 17.35
C LEU A 6 -29.94 36.19 18.35
N GLN A 7 -31.19 36.64 18.30
CA GLN A 7 -32.33 36.01 18.96
C GLN A 7 -33.48 36.00 17.97
N ILE A 8 -33.97 34.81 17.63
CA ILE A 8 -35.09 34.62 16.72
C ILE A 8 -36.15 33.81 17.44
N ASP A 9 -37.41 34.23 17.29
CA ASP A 9 -38.56 33.39 17.61
C ASP A 9 -38.82 32.47 16.40
N VAL A 10 -38.43 31.21 16.55
CA VAL A 10 -38.47 30.19 15.50
C VAL A 10 -39.88 30.04 14.91
N ASN A 11 -40.91 30.16 15.76
CA ASN A 11 -42.31 29.97 15.35
C ASN A 11 -42.86 31.11 14.49
N ARG A 12 -42.17 32.26 14.46
CA ARG A 12 -42.57 33.45 13.70
C ARG A 12 -41.62 33.78 12.55
N PHE A 13 -40.58 32.98 12.38
CA PHE A 13 -39.48 33.31 11.47
C PHE A 13 -39.86 33.11 10.00
N ASP A 14 -40.50 31.97 9.67
CA ASP A 14 -41.11 31.73 8.37
C ASP A 14 -42.60 31.35 8.58
N PRO A 15 -43.55 32.17 8.07
CA PRO A 15 -44.98 31.91 8.24
C PRO A 15 -45.49 30.70 7.45
N GLU A 16 -44.75 30.24 6.42
CA GLU A 16 -45.08 29.04 5.64
C GLU A 16 -44.42 27.78 6.20
N CYS A 17 -43.25 27.92 6.85
CA CYS A 17 -42.47 26.81 7.39
C CYS A 17 -42.11 27.04 8.85
N SER A 18 -42.91 26.48 9.77
CA SER A 18 -42.78 26.75 11.21
C SER A 18 -41.80 25.85 11.96
N ILE A 19 -41.36 24.72 11.38
CA ILE A 19 -40.55 23.72 12.10
C ILE A 19 -39.08 23.84 11.70
N LEU A 20 -38.22 24.31 12.60
CA LEU A 20 -36.76 24.24 12.43
C LEU A 20 -36.31 22.78 12.53
N THR A 21 -35.74 22.24 11.45
CA THR A 21 -35.24 20.86 11.38
C THR A 21 -33.74 20.81 11.62
N ASN A 22 -32.97 21.67 10.95
CA ASN A 22 -31.50 21.67 11.03
C ASN A 22 -30.93 23.06 11.31
N LEU A 23 -29.85 23.09 12.09
CA LEU A 23 -28.99 24.26 12.30
C LEU A 23 -27.54 23.84 12.05
N ASP A 24 -26.95 24.42 11.01
CA ASP A 24 -25.58 24.11 10.60
C ASP A 24 -24.70 25.37 10.74
N LEU A 25 -23.52 25.18 11.34
CA LEU A 25 -22.51 26.23 11.54
C LEU A 25 -21.29 25.90 10.70
N ILE A 26 -21.00 26.75 9.72
CA ILE A 26 -19.87 26.55 8.82
C ILE A 26 -18.78 27.56 9.15
N SER A 27 -17.59 27.07 9.50
CA SER A 27 -16.43 27.93 9.78
C SER A 27 -15.93 28.64 8.53
N PRO A 28 -15.36 29.85 8.65
CA PRO A 28 -14.56 30.43 7.58
C PRO A 28 -13.45 29.45 7.17
N ASN A 29 -13.12 29.44 5.90
CA ASN A 29 -12.04 28.63 5.35
C ASN A 29 -10.84 29.52 4.96
N TYR A 30 -9.76 28.94 4.43
CA TYR A 30 -8.58 29.65 3.94
C TYR A 30 -8.88 30.63 2.80
N HIS A 31 -10.02 30.46 2.10
CA HIS A 31 -10.41 31.33 1.01
C HIS A 31 -10.99 32.65 1.54
N GLN A 32 -10.45 33.79 1.09
CA GLN A 32 -10.79 35.12 1.60
C GLN A 32 -12.27 35.52 1.44
N SER A 33 -12.99 34.89 0.52
CA SER A 33 -14.42 35.12 0.32
C SER A 33 -15.32 34.40 1.32
N THR A 34 -14.78 33.44 2.09
CA THR A 34 -15.57 32.64 3.04
C THR A 34 -15.57 33.30 4.42
N ALA A 35 -16.75 33.44 5.02
CA ALA A 35 -16.87 33.84 6.42
C ALA A 35 -17.63 32.76 7.21
N MET A 36 -17.84 32.99 8.51
CA MET A 36 -18.64 32.09 9.31
C MET A 36 -20.09 32.18 8.86
N GLU A 37 -20.71 31.04 8.59
CA GLU A 37 -22.08 30.97 8.09
C GLU A 37 -22.95 30.18 9.04
N VAL A 38 -24.19 30.62 9.17
CA VAL A 38 -25.24 29.94 9.94
C VAL A 38 -26.35 29.63 8.96
N LEU A 39 -26.64 28.33 8.79
CA LEU A 39 -27.68 27.83 7.93
C LEU A 39 -28.81 27.30 8.80
N LEU A 40 -30.03 27.81 8.57
CA LEU A 40 -31.23 27.39 9.28
C LEU A 40 -32.19 26.76 8.28
N SER A 41 -32.52 25.49 8.49
CA SER A 41 -33.45 24.74 7.65
C SER A 41 -34.81 24.60 8.33
N PHE A 42 -35.88 25.02 7.65
CA PHE A 42 -37.25 24.92 8.13
C PHE A 42 -38.06 24.01 7.22
N GLU A 43 -39.01 23.29 7.80
CA GLU A 43 -40.01 22.51 7.07
C GLU A 43 -41.43 22.99 7.37
N ASN A 44 -42.32 22.81 6.40
CA ASN A 44 -43.75 23.04 6.60
C ASN A 44 -44.34 22.03 7.59
N GLN A 45 -45.20 22.53 8.48
CA GLN A 45 -45.92 21.70 9.42
C GLN A 45 -47.01 20.93 8.67
N ARG A 46 -46.80 19.62 8.50
CA ARG A 46 -47.74 18.76 7.77
C ARG A 46 -48.96 18.51 8.65
N SER A 47 -50.09 19.11 8.27
CA SER A 47 -51.36 18.87 8.96
C SER A 47 -51.98 17.53 8.53
N PHE A 48 -51.68 17.09 7.30
CA PHE A 48 -52.15 15.85 6.70
C PHE A 48 -51.04 15.18 5.88
N ASN A 49 -51.02 13.85 5.81
CA ASN A 49 -50.05 13.04 5.02
C ASN A 49 -50.05 13.31 3.50
N ARG A 50 -50.86 14.24 2.98
CA ARG A 50 -50.98 14.56 1.54
C ARG A 50 -50.34 15.87 1.12
N GLU A 51 -49.97 16.75 2.04
CA GLU A 51 -49.30 18.00 1.68
C GLU A 51 -47.85 17.74 1.26
N PRO A 52 -47.38 18.30 0.13
CA PRO A 52 -46.00 18.13 -0.29
C PRO A 52 -45.07 18.77 0.75
N VAL A 53 -43.92 18.12 0.95
CA VAL A 53 -42.89 18.68 1.84
C VAL A 53 -42.28 19.89 1.18
N LYS A 54 -42.24 21.00 1.91
CA LYS A 54 -41.50 22.20 1.53
C LYS A 54 -40.43 22.46 2.59
N THR A 55 -39.17 22.50 2.15
CA THR A 55 -38.03 22.86 2.98
C THR A 55 -37.49 24.20 2.55
N VAL A 56 -37.25 25.09 3.50
CA VAL A 56 -36.69 26.42 3.29
C VAL A 56 -35.39 26.54 4.05
N LEU A 57 -34.31 26.91 3.34
CA LEU A 57 -32.99 27.13 3.93
C LEU A 57 -32.64 28.62 3.93
N TYR A 58 -32.36 29.16 5.11
CA TYR A 58 -31.90 30.53 5.31
C TYR A 58 -30.40 30.56 5.59
N ARG A 59 -29.66 31.34 4.80
CA ARG A 59 -28.22 31.59 4.97
C ARG A 59 -27.97 32.92 5.65
N PHE A 60 -27.27 32.88 6.77
CA PHE A 60 -26.70 34.04 7.45
C PHE A 60 -25.18 33.98 7.41
N GLN A 61 -24.54 35.13 7.29
CA GLN A 61 -23.09 35.26 7.29
C GLN A 61 -22.66 36.25 8.37
N LEU A 62 -21.64 35.89 9.14
CA LEU A 62 -21.07 36.75 10.17
C LEU A 62 -20.14 37.77 9.52
N GLU A 63 -20.48 39.04 9.66
CA GLU A 63 -19.67 40.15 9.14
C GLU A 63 -19.16 41.04 10.26
N ALA A 64 -17.89 41.44 10.14
CA ALA A 64 -17.32 42.48 10.98
C ALA A 64 -17.89 43.83 10.56
N THR A 65 -18.65 44.46 11.45
CA THR A 65 -19.21 45.79 11.28
C THR A 65 -18.44 46.77 12.15
N SER A 66 -17.94 47.84 11.55
CA SER A 66 -17.35 48.95 12.32
C SER A 66 -18.45 49.68 13.07
N GLN A 67 -18.32 49.84 14.39
CA GLN A 67 -19.30 50.57 15.20
C GLN A 67 -19.54 52.01 14.73
N LEU A 68 -18.57 52.62 14.00
CA LEU A 68 -18.74 53.92 13.36
C LEU A 68 -19.93 53.97 12.39
N THR A 69 -20.23 52.86 11.71
CA THR A 69 -21.37 52.78 10.76
C THR A 69 -22.73 52.71 11.46
N LYS A 70 -22.78 52.34 12.74
CA LYS A 70 -24.03 52.32 13.54
C LYS A 70 -24.30 53.64 14.26
N LEU A 71 -23.31 54.54 14.33
CA LEU A 71 -23.50 55.87 14.90
C LEU A 71 -24.21 56.76 13.87
N HIS A 72 -25.44 57.21 14.18
CA HIS A 72 -26.16 58.16 13.34
C HIS A 72 -25.30 59.42 13.10
N SER A 73 -25.31 59.95 11.87
CA SER A 73 -24.48 61.11 11.46
C SER A 73 -24.63 62.33 12.37
N ALA A 74 -25.82 62.52 12.95
CA ALA A 74 -26.08 63.53 13.96
C ALA A 74 -25.18 63.40 15.21
N PHE A 75 -24.98 62.20 15.75
CA PHE A 75 -24.11 61.99 16.91
C PHE A 75 -22.62 62.12 16.54
N GLN A 76 -22.25 61.76 15.31
CA GLN A 76 -20.91 62.04 14.80
C GLN A 76 -20.63 63.54 14.74
N SER A 77 -21.62 64.34 14.33
CA SER A 77 -21.53 65.81 14.28
C SER A 77 -21.50 66.47 15.67
N ILE A 78 -22.16 65.88 16.68
CA ILE A 78 -22.18 66.40 18.04
C ILE A 78 -20.85 66.07 18.76
N GLY A 79 -20.34 64.85 18.58
CA GLY A 79 -19.05 64.43 19.14
C GLY A 79 -17.88 65.23 18.59
N SER A 80 -17.87 65.49 17.27
CA SER A 80 -16.84 66.31 16.63
C SER A 80 -16.90 67.78 17.09
N LYS A 81 -18.09 68.35 17.28
CA LYS A 81 -18.26 69.71 17.86
C LYS A 81 -17.75 69.83 19.30
N LYS A 82 -17.69 68.73 20.06
CA LYS A 82 -17.18 68.69 21.44
C LYS A 82 -15.72 68.24 21.55
N GLY A 83 -14.99 68.12 20.43
CA GLY A 83 -13.58 67.73 20.42
C GLY A 83 -13.33 66.26 20.80
N VAL A 84 -14.36 65.41 20.78
CA VAL A 84 -14.19 63.97 20.98
C VAL A 84 -13.69 63.38 19.67
N ASP A 85 -12.45 62.87 19.66
CA ASP A 85 -11.92 62.18 18.49
C ASP A 85 -12.58 60.81 18.34
N ILE A 86 -13.66 60.75 17.55
CA ILE A 86 -14.44 59.53 17.29
C ILE A 86 -13.57 58.45 16.60
N LYS A 87 -12.44 58.82 16.00
CA LYS A 87 -11.48 57.88 15.41
C LYS A 87 -10.57 57.22 16.47
N SER A 88 -10.46 57.81 17.66
CA SER A 88 -9.64 57.31 18.79
C SER A 88 -10.38 56.31 19.69
N LEU A 89 -11.72 56.24 19.61
CA LEU A 89 -12.50 55.13 20.15
C LEU A 89 -12.07 53.87 19.39
N LYS A 90 -11.21 53.05 20.01
CA LYS A 90 -10.77 51.75 19.51
C LYS A 90 -11.97 51.09 18.84
N SER A 91 -11.90 50.84 17.54
CA SER A 91 -12.96 50.17 16.81
C SER A 91 -13.07 48.75 17.36
N GLU A 92 -13.83 48.54 18.43
CA GLU A 92 -14.28 47.21 18.77
C GLU A 92 -15.07 46.72 17.57
N THR A 93 -14.47 45.79 16.82
CA THR A 93 -15.11 45.12 15.70
C THR A 93 -16.35 44.41 16.24
N ALA A 94 -17.52 44.96 15.94
CA ALA A 94 -18.78 44.35 16.29
C ALA A 94 -19.12 43.33 15.21
N TYR A 95 -19.33 42.08 15.58
CA TYR A 95 -19.80 41.07 14.63
C TYR A 95 -21.32 41.06 14.59
N GLU A 96 -21.88 40.97 13.38
CA GLU A 96 -23.32 40.88 13.15
C GLU A 96 -23.61 39.78 12.13
N LEU A 97 -24.65 38.98 12.39
CA LEU A 97 -25.14 37.99 11.44
C LEU A 97 -26.07 38.69 10.45
N LYS A 98 -25.63 38.79 9.19
CA LYS A 98 -26.44 39.34 8.10
C LYS A 98 -27.08 38.22 7.30
N TYR A 99 -28.37 38.35 7.03
CA TYR A 99 -29.07 37.50 6.08
C TYR A 99 -28.49 37.69 4.67
N LYS A 100 -28.27 36.59 3.96
CA LYS A 100 -27.70 36.58 2.61
C LYS A 100 -28.67 36.06 1.56
N GLN A 101 -29.26 34.90 1.81
CA GLN A 101 -30.03 34.19 0.80
C GLN A 101 -31.02 33.20 1.42
N LYS A 102 -32.09 32.93 0.67
CA LYS A 102 -33.10 31.90 0.93
C LYS A 102 -33.08 30.91 -0.23
N LEU A 103 -33.08 29.61 0.08
CA LEU A 103 -33.33 28.53 -0.89
C LEU A 103 -34.61 27.80 -0.51
N GLU A 104 -35.37 27.36 -1.51
CA GLU A 104 -36.60 26.59 -1.31
C GLU A 104 -36.52 25.27 -2.08
N PHE A 105 -36.96 24.19 -1.42
CA PHE A 105 -36.95 22.83 -1.95
C PHE A 105 -38.32 22.18 -1.73
N ASN A 106 -38.77 21.39 -2.71
CA ASN A 106 -40.01 20.61 -2.63
C ASN A 106 -39.74 19.18 -2.13
N ASP A 107 -38.86 19.06 -1.13
CA ASP A 107 -38.49 17.78 -0.52
C ASP A 107 -37.83 18.03 0.85
N SER A 108 -37.88 17.04 1.75
CA SER A 108 -37.28 17.09 3.08
C SER A 108 -35.75 16.97 2.98
N LEU A 109 -35.04 17.86 3.67
CA LEU A 109 -33.58 17.81 3.77
C LEU A 109 -33.16 16.89 4.92
N LEU A 110 -32.53 15.76 4.60
CA LEU A 110 -32.06 14.78 5.60
C LEU A 110 -30.74 15.21 6.23
N SER A 111 -29.77 15.60 5.40
CA SER A 111 -28.45 15.99 5.87
C SER A 111 -27.78 16.97 4.94
N MET A 112 -26.88 17.76 5.51
CA MET A 112 -25.98 18.65 4.82
C MET A 112 -24.55 18.22 5.10
N GLU A 113 -23.76 18.06 4.05
CA GLU A 113 -22.35 17.71 4.15
C GLU A 113 -21.50 18.79 3.51
N ILE A 114 -20.37 19.09 4.14
CA ILE A 114 -19.43 20.10 3.68
C ILE A 114 -18.21 19.36 3.12
N LEU A 115 -17.91 19.58 1.85
CA LEU A 115 -17.00 18.76 1.06
C LEU A 115 -15.97 19.63 0.34
N ASN A 116 -14.88 18.99 -0.10
CA ASN A 116 -13.82 19.63 -0.88
C ASN A 116 -13.22 20.88 -0.19
N LEU A 117 -12.71 20.71 1.03
CA LEU A 117 -12.19 21.80 1.87
C LEU A 117 -13.23 22.89 2.08
N ASP A 118 -14.44 22.52 2.44
CA ASP A 118 -15.52 23.47 2.70
C ASP A 118 -15.84 24.43 1.56
N MET A 119 -15.55 24.06 0.31
CA MET A 119 -15.90 24.84 -0.87
C MET A 119 -17.23 24.40 -1.48
N ILE A 120 -17.70 23.19 -1.16
CA ILE A 120 -18.92 22.61 -1.74
C ILE A 120 -19.80 22.13 -0.60
N MET A 121 -21.11 22.36 -0.74
CA MET A 121 -22.11 21.79 0.16
C MET A 121 -22.93 20.75 -0.59
N GLY A 122 -22.97 19.53 -0.06
CA GLY A 122 -23.82 18.44 -0.53
C GLY A 122 -25.09 18.35 0.31
N PHE A 123 -26.25 18.43 -0.34
CA PHE A 123 -27.56 18.32 0.28
C PHE A 123 -28.16 16.97 -0.07
N VAL A 124 -28.56 16.23 0.96
CA VAL A 124 -29.21 14.92 0.83
C VAL A 124 -30.68 15.06 1.14
N PHE A 125 -31.53 14.67 0.20
CA PHE A 125 -32.98 14.75 0.37
C PHE A 125 -33.63 13.39 0.65
N ALA A 126 -34.80 13.42 1.27
CA ALA A 126 -35.58 12.22 1.59
C ALA A 126 -36.05 11.45 0.35
N SER A 127 -36.19 12.10 -0.81
CA SER A 127 -36.46 11.40 -2.08
C SER A 127 -35.29 10.59 -2.62
N GLY A 128 -34.12 10.62 -1.95
CA GLY A 128 -32.89 9.99 -2.42
C GLY A 128 -32.12 10.81 -3.45
N GLU A 129 -32.48 12.09 -3.63
CA GLU A 129 -31.75 13.03 -4.49
C GLU A 129 -30.56 13.65 -3.74
N LEU A 130 -29.43 13.82 -4.44
CA LEU A 130 -28.24 14.51 -3.94
C LEU A 130 -27.99 15.75 -4.80
N LYS A 131 -27.95 16.95 -4.17
CA LYS A 131 -27.62 18.21 -4.85
C LYS A 131 -26.37 18.83 -4.28
N PHE A 132 -25.56 19.45 -5.12
CA PHE A 132 -24.32 20.09 -4.70
C PHE A 132 -24.37 21.58 -5.02
N PHE A 133 -23.87 22.39 -4.10
CA PHE A 133 -23.84 23.85 -4.21
C PHE A 133 -22.41 24.34 -4.00
N ASP A 134 -21.97 25.27 -4.83
CA ASP A 134 -20.71 25.98 -4.58
C ASP A 134 -20.95 26.96 -3.42
N ARG A 135 -20.10 26.91 -2.39
CA ARG A 135 -20.27 27.74 -1.19
C ARG A 135 -20.07 29.23 -1.47
N SER A 136 -19.23 29.58 -2.44
CA SER A 136 -18.86 30.97 -2.71
C SER A 136 -20.05 31.79 -3.21
N ASN A 137 -20.81 31.23 -4.16
CA ASN A 137 -21.99 31.86 -4.77
C ASN A 137 -23.32 31.22 -4.31
N PHE A 138 -23.29 30.08 -3.63
CA PHE A 138 -24.46 29.29 -3.23
C PHE A 138 -25.32 28.82 -4.42
N GLU A 139 -24.73 28.72 -5.61
CA GLU A 139 -25.41 28.24 -6.80
C GLU A 139 -25.28 26.72 -6.92
N GLN A 140 -26.34 26.08 -7.41
CA GLN A 140 -26.32 24.65 -7.65
C GLN A 140 -25.34 24.32 -8.77
N ILE A 141 -24.41 23.41 -8.51
CA ILE A 141 -23.50 22.85 -9.51
C ILE A 141 -24.31 21.95 -10.43
N LYS A 142 -24.40 22.31 -11.71
CA LYS A 142 -25.19 21.58 -12.72
C LYS A 142 -24.29 20.93 -13.75
N ASN A 143 -24.68 19.74 -14.21
CA ASN A 143 -24.02 19.08 -15.33
C ASN A 143 -24.35 19.78 -16.66
N LEU A 144 -23.36 20.50 -17.20
CA LEU A 144 -23.47 21.19 -18.49
C LEU A 144 -23.64 20.23 -19.68
N TYR A 145 -23.15 18.99 -19.56
CA TYR A 145 -23.22 17.98 -20.62
C TYR A 145 -24.56 17.25 -20.69
N ASN A 146 -25.44 17.46 -19.70
CA ASN A 146 -26.82 16.98 -19.71
C ASN A 146 -27.80 18.03 -20.32
N GLN A 147 -27.33 19.27 -20.54
CA GLN A 147 -28.15 20.32 -21.15
C GLN A 147 -28.04 20.29 -22.68
N VAL A 148 -29.13 20.70 -23.35
CA VAL A 148 -29.11 20.92 -24.81
C VAL A 148 -28.42 22.25 -25.03
N SER A 149 -27.17 22.21 -25.47
CA SER A 149 -26.37 23.42 -25.68
C SER A 149 -26.19 23.64 -27.19
N PRO A 150 -26.35 24.89 -27.69
CA PRO A 150 -26.23 25.20 -29.11
C PRO A 150 -24.90 24.70 -29.68
N ALA A 151 -24.95 24.19 -30.92
CA ALA A 151 -23.94 23.32 -31.52
C ALA A 151 -22.56 23.95 -31.79
N ALA A 152 -22.32 25.21 -31.44
CA ALA A 152 -21.18 25.99 -31.93
C ALA A 152 -19.94 25.98 -31.02
N ASP A 153 -20.08 25.90 -29.69
CA ASP A 153 -18.92 25.99 -28.78
C ASP A 153 -18.48 24.62 -28.22
N PRO A 154 -17.17 24.39 -28.06
CA PRO A 154 -16.70 23.28 -27.26
C PRO A 154 -17.23 23.48 -25.84
N LEU A 155 -18.00 22.51 -25.34
CA LEU A 155 -18.47 22.42 -23.94
C LEU A 155 -17.31 22.22 -22.94
N LEU A 156 -16.15 22.82 -23.18
CA LEU A 156 -15.03 22.78 -22.27
C LEU A 156 -15.21 23.93 -21.27
N PRO A 157 -15.40 23.64 -19.98
CA PRO A 157 -15.45 24.70 -18.99
C PRO A 157 -14.09 25.41 -18.91
N ASN A 158 -14.12 26.74 -18.71
CA ASN A 158 -12.90 27.55 -18.59
C ASN A 158 -12.02 27.11 -17.41
N THR A 159 -12.66 26.62 -16.34
CA THR A 159 -12.02 26.08 -15.15
C THR A 159 -12.71 24.79 -14.74
N ILE A 160 -11.93 23.81 -14.28
CA ILE A 160 -12.44 22.55 -13.75
C ILE A 160 -12.20 22.55 -12.26
N ASN A 161 -13.28 22.57 -11.49
CA ASN A 161 -13.24 22.54 -10.04
C ASN A 161 -13.58 21.14 -9.51
N THR A 162 -14.44 20.39 -10.20
CA THR A 162 -15.03 19.13 -9.70
C THR A 162 -15.19 18.09 -10.82
N LEU A 163 -15.66 16.89 -10.45
CA LEU A 163 -16.12 15.89 -11.42
C LEU A 163 -17.43 16.30 -12.11
N PHE A 164 -18.26 17.11 -11.46
CA PHE A 164 -19.53 17.57 -12.05
C PHE A 164 -19.30 18.39 -13.33
N ASP A 165 -18.17 19.11 -13.39
CA ASP A 165 -17.73 19.87 -14.57
C ASP A 165 -17.36 18.98 -15.78
N ALA A 166 -17.19 17.68 -15.58
CA ALA A 166 -16.98 16.67 -16.63
C ALA A 166 -18.21 15.80 -16.89
N GLY A 167 -19.39 16.24 -16.40
CA GLY A 167 -20.66 15.59 -16.63
C GLY A 167 -20.94 14.36 -15.77
N PHE A 168 -20.23 14.23 -14.65
CA PHE A 168 -20.56 13.24 -13.63
C PHE A 168 -21.70 13.71 -12.75
N GLU A 169 -22.64 12.81 -12.42
CA GLU A 169 -23.76 13.09 -11.53
C GLU A 169 -24.06 11.86 -10.66
N PHE A 170 -24.59 12.11 -9.45
CA PHE A 170 -25.14 11.05 -8.63
C PHE A 170 -26.54 10.70 -9.12
N SER A 171 -26.79 9.41 -9.33
CA SER A 171 -28.13 8.94 -9.67
C SER A 171 -29.03 9.02 -8.44
N ARG A 172 -30.28 9.47 -8.64
CA ARG A 172 -31.31 9.42 -7.59
C ARG A 172 -31.45 7.98 -7.09
N MET A 173 -31.46 7.82 -5.76
CA MET A 173 -31.62 6.51 -5.13
C MET A 173 -33.00 5.94 -5.47
N PRO A 174 -33.10 4.63 -5.75
CA PRO A 174 -34.39 3.99 -6.03
C PRO A 174 -35.24 3.76 -4.78
N PHE A 175 -34.78 4.19 -3.61
CA PHE A 175 -35.42 4.03 -2.30
C PHE A 175 -35.24 5.31 -1.48
N GLN A 176 -36.07 5.45 -0.43
CA GLN A 176 -35.91 6.50 0.57
C GLN A 176 -34.78 6.14 1.55
N PRO A 177 -33.71 6.95 1.62
CA PRO A 177 -32.62 6.67 2.56
C PRO A 177 -32.97 7.16 3.97
N LYS A 178 -32.48 6.43 4.97
CA LYS A 178 -32.44 6.85 6.37
C LYS A 178 -31.17 7.64 6.68
N TYR A 179 -30.05 7.17 6.16
CA TYR A 179 -28.74 7.82 6.26
C TYR A 179 -28.04 7.74 4.92
N VAL A 180 -27.31 8.79 4.58
CA VAL A 180 -26.42 8.85 3.42
C VAL A 180 -25.16 9.56 3.84
N ILE A 181 -24.01 9.03 3.42
CA ILE A 181 -22.71 9.67 3.58
C ILE A 181 -22.04 9.71 2.22
N VAL A 182 -21.63 10.90 1.78
CA VAL A 182 -20.89 11.09 0.53
C VAL A 182 -19.39 10.96 0.81
N SER A 183 -18.66 10.36 -0.12
CA SER A 183 -17.21 10.24 0.03
C SER A 183 -16.53 11.61 0.00
N PRO A 184 -15.43 11.82 0.72
CA PRO A 184 -14.69 13.10 0.70
C PRO A 184 -14.22 13.51 -0.70
N ASN A 185 -14.02 12.54 -1.60
CA ASN A 185 -13.65 12.81 -2.99
C ASN A 185 -14.86 13.06 -3.92
N MET A 186 -16.09 12.99 -3.39
CA MET A 186 -17.35 13.11 -4.14
C MET A 186 -17.48 12.10 -5.29
N CYS A 187 -16.95 10.90 -5.11
CA CYS A 187 -16.92 9.84 -6.13
C CYS A 187 -17.90 8.70 -5.83
N CYS A 188 -18.30 8.52 -4.58
CA CYS A 188 -19.32 7.56 -4.20
C CYS A 188 -20.15 8.06 -3.01
N TYR A 189 -21.24 7.37 -2.72
CA TYR A 189 -21.95 7.49 -1.46
C TYR A 189 -22.27 6.11 -0.90
N VAL A 190 -22.45 6.06 0.41
CA VAL A 190 -23.02 4.90 1.12
C VAL A 190 -24.36 5.33 1.69
N SER A 191 -25.38 4.49 1.54
CA SER A 191 -26.74 4.77 2.00
C SER A 191 -27.33 3.57 2.73
N LEU A 192 -28.11 3.85 3.78
CA LEU A 192 -28.93 2.87 4.48
C LEU A 192 -30.41 3.16 4.16
N PRO A 193 -31.14 2.26 3.48
CA PRO A 193 -32.56 2.43 3.22
C PRO A 193 -33.37 2.47 4.52
N LEU A 194 -34.53 3.12 4.51
CA LEU A 194 -35.39 3.18 5.70
C LEU A 194 -35.92 1.79 6.14
N ASN A 195 -36.16 0.91 5.16
CA ASN A 195 -36.80 -0.39 5.35
C ASN A 195 -35.82 -1.57 5.22
N ASP A 196 -34.51 -1.31 5.11
CA ASP A 196 -33.48 -2.35 4.96
C ASP A 196 -32.34 -2.11 5.95
N SER A 197 -31.70 -3.19 6.37
CA SER A 197 -30.49 -3.19 7.21
C SER A 197 -29.20 -3.23 6.39
N ASN A 198 -29.28 -3.51 5.10
CA ASN A 198 -28.12 -3.58 4.21
C ASN A 198 -27.64 -2.20 3.78
N LEU A 199 -26.31 -2.02 3.76
CA LEU A 199 -25.69 -0.82 3.23
C LEU A 199 -25.55 -0.90 1.71
N HIS A 200 -25.99 0.16 1.02
CA HIS A 200 -25.86 0.30 -0.42
C HIS A 200 -24.75 1.29 -0.75
N VAL A 201 -23.78 0.84 -1.55
CA VAL A 201 -22.72 1.70 -2.09
C VAL A 201 -23.03 2.01 -3.55
N SER A 202 -23.04 3.29 -3.91
CA SER A 202 -23.17 3.71 -5.30
C SER A 202 -22.07 4.68 -5.67
N VAL A 203 -21.56 4.52 -6.89
CA VAL A 203 -20.51 5.34 -7.46
C VAL A 203 -21.13 6.38 -8.39
N ILE A 204 -20.52 7.55 -8.46
CA ILE A 204 -20.91 8.61 -9.39
C ILE A 204 -20.79 8.12 -10.84
N LYS A 205 -21.68 8.57 -11.73
CA LYS A 205 -21.71 8.12 -13.13
C LYS A 205 -21.70 9.32 -14.06
N CYS A 206 -20.95 9.21 -15.16
CA CYS A 206 -20.99 10.22 -16.22
C CYS A 206 -22.34 10.12 -16.96
N GLN A 207 -23.14 11.18 -16.87
CA GLN A 207 -24.43 11.32 -17.56
C GLN A 207 -24.29 12.36 -18.66
N VAL A 208 -24.11 11.89 -19.89
CA VAL A 208 -23.86 12.74 -21.06
C VAL A 208 -24.87 12.39 -22.14
N LYS A 209 -25.53 13.41 -22.70
CA LYS A 209 -26.46 13.21 -23.82
C LYS A 209 -25.72 12.65 -25.05
N PRO A 210 -26.35 11.79 -25.88
CA PRO A 210 -25.70 11.18 -27.04
C PRO A 210 -25.09 12.19 -28.03
N GLU A 211 -25.67 13.38 -28.14
CA GLU A 211 -25.18 14.47 -28.98
C GLU A 211 -23.82 15.01 -28.54
N ASN A 212 -23.52 14.88 -27.24
CA ASN A 212 -22.32 15.39 -26.58
C ASN A 212 -21.22 14.33 -26.48
N LEU A 213 -21.45 13.11 -26.98
CA LEU A 213 -20.45 12.05 -27.00
C LEU A 213 -19.43 12.28 -28.13
N PRO A 214 -18.18 11.82 -27.96
CA PRO A 214 -17.21 11.70 -29.04
C PRO A 214 -17.77 10.87 -30.21
N PRO A 215 -17.50 11.22 -31.48
CA PRO A 215 -16.51 12.19 -31.95
C PRO A 215 -17.00 13.65 -31.99
N LYS A 216 -18.29 13.92 -31.72
CA LYS A 216 -18.91 15.23 -31.93
C LYS A 216 -18.35 16.32 -30.99
N ARG A 217 -17.99 15.95 -29.76
CA ARG A 217 -17.38 16.87 -28.78
C ARG A 217 -16.10 16.28 -28.19
N LYS A 218 -14.94 16.65 -28.77
CA LYS A 218 -13.62 16.19 -28.32
C LYS A 218 -13.22 16.67 -26.91
N GLY A 219 -13.82 17.77 -26.43
CA GLY A 219 -13.51 18.37 -25.13
C GLY A 219 -13.84 17.48 -23.92
N LEU A 220 -14.79 16.55 -24.04
CA LEU A 220 -15.22 15.68 -22.93
C LEU A 220 -14.07 14.79 -22.42
N LEU A 221 -13.21 14.28 -23.31
CA LEU A 221 -12.05 13.47 -22.93
C LEU A 221 -11.11 14.27 -22.02
N LEU A 222 -10.83 15.52 -22.40
CA LEU A 222 -9.97 16.43 -21.65
C LEU A 222 -10.60 16.80 -20.31
N ALA A 223 -11.88 17.20 -20.31
CA ALA A 223 -12.60 17.55 -19.09
C ALA A 223 -12.61 16.37 -18.09
N THR A 224 -12.97 15.17 -18.56
CA THR A 224 -12.98 13.95 -17.74
C THR A 224 -11.60 13.64 -17.16
N THR A 225 -10.58 13.70 -18.01
CA THR A 225 -9.18 13.44 -17.61
C THR A 225 -8.72 14.41 -16.52
N VAL A 226 -8.90 15.72 -16.75
CA VAL A 226 -8.46 16.77 -15.83
C VAL A 226 -9.26 16.73 -14.53
N SER A 227 -10.59 16.54 -14.57
CA SER A 227 -11.41 16.43 -13.36
C SER A 227 -10.99 15.24 -12.49
N ILE A 228 -10.72 14.08 -13.09
CA ILE A 228 -10.24 12.89 -12.36
C ILE A 228 -8.85 13.13 -11.79
N ALA A 229 -7.94 13.70 -12.58
CA ALA A 229 -6.58 14.00 -12.14
C ALA A 229 -6.56 15.00 -10.98
N LEU A 230 -7.41 16.03 -11.03
CA LEU A 230 -7.61 16.98 -9.94
C LEU A 230 -8.07 16.25 -8.67
N ARG A 231 -9.13 15.44 -8.74
CA ARG A 231 -9.66 14.70 -7.58
C ARG A 231 -8.63 13.75 -7.00
N HIS A 232 -7.95 12.98 -7.85
CA HIS A 232 -6.91 12.05 -7.42
C HIS A 232 -5.75 12.78 -6.73
N THR A 233 -5.31 13.89 -7.30
CA THR A 233 -4.21 14.70 -6.75
C THR A 233 -4.60 15.34 -5.42
N SER A 234 -5.80 15.91 -5.31
CA SER A 234 -6.35 16.39 -4.04
C SER A 234 -6.40 15.27 -2.99
N ALA A 235 -6.90 14.09 -3.36
CA ALA A 235 -6.96 12.94 -2.46
C ALA A 235 -5.55 12.53 -1.98
N CYS A 236 -4.54 12.56 -2.85
CA CYS A 236 -3.14 12.33 -2.51
C CYS A 236 -2.62 13.29 -1.44
N TYR A 237 -2.85 14.59 -1.58
CA TYR A 237 -2.36 15.60 -0.63
C TYR A 237 -3.15 15.65 0.68
N PHE A 238 -4.46 15.39 0.66
CA PHE A 238 -5.28 15.33 1.88
C PHE A 238 -5.23 13.99 2.61
N GLY A 239 -4.52 13.01 2.06
CA GLY A 239 -4.42 11.69 2.67
C GLY A 239 -5.70 10.85 2.57
N TYR A 240 -6.72 11.28 1.81
CA TYR A 240 -7.97 10.55 1.62
C TYR A 240 -7.74 9.19 0.93
N CYS A 241 -8.64 8.23 1.16
CA CYS A 241 -8.65 6.98 0.40
C CYS A 241 -8.96 7.29 -1.08
N THR A 242 -8.44 6.49 -2.01
CA THR A 242 -8.67 6.68 -3.45
C THR A 242 -9.45 5.54 -4.10
N ASP A 243 -9.94 4.57 -3.32
CA ASP A 243 -10.68 3.42 -3.84
C ASP A 243 -12.00 3.82 -4.52
N ASP A 244 -12.66 4.86 -4.02
CA ASP A 244 -13.87 5.45 -4.62
C ASP A 244 -13.58 6.10 -5.98
N ILE A 245 -12.46 6.79 -6.11
CA ILE A 245 -11.99 7.37 -7.37
C ILE A 245 -11.69 6.25 -8.38
N VAL A 246 -10.98 5.20 -7.95
CA VAL A 246 -10.69 4.02 -8.80
C VAL A 246 -11.99 3.38 -9.28
N ALA A 247 -12.98 3.22 -8.41
CA ALA A 247 -14.28 2.68 -8.77
C ALA A 247 -14.99 3.57 -9.81
N ALA A 248 -15.00 4.89 -9.62
CA ALA A 248 -15.58 5.84 -10.55
C ALA A 248 -14.93 5.77 -11.94
N ILE A 249 -13.59 5.70 -11.98
CA ILE A 249 -12.84 5.55 -13.23
C ILE A 249 -13.19 4.23 -13.92
N LYS A 250 -13.19 3.10 -13.20
CA LYS A 250 -13.50 1.79 -13.80
C LYS A 250 -14.92 1.72 -14.38
N VAL A 251 -15.90 2.28 -13.67
CA VAL A 251 -17.28 2.38 -14.16
C VAL A 251 -17.32 3.21 -15.45
N GLU A 252 -16.58 4.31 -15.49
CA GLU A 252 -16.54 5.18 -16.66
C GLU A 252 -15.81 4.57 -17.86
N LEU A 253 -14.67 3.89 -17.65
CA LEU A 253 -13.95 3.16 -18.69
C LEU A 253 -14.81 2.04 -19.29
N TRP A 254 -15.55 1.32 -18.45
CA TRP A 254 -16.49 0.30 -18.89
C TRP A 254 -17.64 0.89 -19.70
N ARG A 255 -18.20 2.02 -19.25
CA ARG A 255 -19.27 2.73 -19.96
C ARG A 255 -18.79 3.22 -21.33
N CYS A 256 -17.61 3.83 -21.39
CA CYS A 256 -16.99 4.30 -22.62
C CYS A 256 -16.67 3.16 -23.60
N SER A 257 -16.18 2.03 -23.10
CA SER A 257 -15.95 0.82 -23.89
C SER A 257 -17.25 0.36 -24.57
N LYS A 258 -18.35 0.30 -23.82
CA LYS A 258 -19.67 -0.12 -24.34
C LYS A 258 -20.32 0.87 -25.31
N LEU A 259 -20.21 2.17 -25.05
CA LEU A 259 -20.95 3.19 -25.82
C LEU A 259 -20.17 3.76 -27.01
N ILE A 260 -18.84 3.85 -26.91
CA ILE A 260 -17.98 4.51 -27.91
C ILE A 260 -17.01 3.49 -28.54
N GLY A 261 -16.40 2.65 -27.71
CA GLY A 261 -15.50 1.57 -28.12
C GLY A 261 -14.22 1.48 -27.29
N ASP A 262 -13.57 0.31 -27.34
CA ASP A 262 -12.41 -0.03 -26.50
C ASP A 262 -11.20 0.88 -26.76
N LYS A 263 -10.98 1.30 -28.01
CA LYS A 263 -9.89 2.22 -28.36
C LYS A 263 -10.05 3.56 -27.66
N TYR A 264 -11.27 4.06 -27.50
CA TYR A 264 -11.53 5.31 -26.78
C TYR A 264 -11.35 5.11 -25.28
N SER A 265 -11.87 4.01 -24.73
CA SER A 265 -11.67 3.66 -23.32
C SER A 265 -10.19 3.55 -22.95
N TYR A 266 -9.38 2.88 -23.77
CA TYR A 266 -7.93 2.80 -23.57
C TYR A 266 -7.25 4.17 -23.64
N ARG A 267 -7.65 5.04 -24.59
CA ARG A 267 -7.12 6.41 -24.66
C ARG A 267 -7.48 7.22 -23.41
N LEU A 268 -8.70 7.10 -22.90
CA LEU A 268 -9.12 7.76 -21.67
C LEU A 268 -8.32 7.26 -20.47
N LEU A 269 -8.12 5.95 -20.34
CA LEU A 269 -7.26 5.36 -19.31
C LEU A 269 -5.86 5.97 -19.33
N VAL A 270 -5.22 6.00 -20.51
CA VAL A 270 -3.87 6.55 -20.68
C VAL A 270 -3.83 8.04 -20.34
N SER A 271 -4.79 8.82 -20.83
CA SER A 271 -4.87 10.25 -20.54
C SER A 271 -5.05 10.53 -19.05
N ILE A 272 -5.88 9.77 -18.34
CA ILE A 272 -6.04 9.87 -16.89
C ILE A 272 -4.71 9.64 -16.17
N LEU A 273 -3.97 8.58 -16.55
CA LEU A 273 -2.70 8.25 -15.89
C LEU A 273 -1.63 9.34 -16.14
N GLN A 274 -1.52 9.83 -17.37
CA GLN A 274 -0.58 10.88 -17.72
C GLN A 274 -0.89 12.19 -16.99
N GLU A 275 -2.15 12.61 -16.98
CA GLU A 275 -2.55 13.85 -16.31
C GLU A 275 -2.39 13.75 -14.80
N CYS A 276 -2.72 12.60 -14.18
CA CYS A 276 -2.43 12.34 -12.77
C CYS A 276 -0.93 12.48 -12.46
N GLN A 277 -0.05 11.97 -13.32
CA GLN A 277 1.39 12.08 -13.13
C GLN A 277 1.86 13.54 -13.27
N THR A 278 1.36 14.26 -14.28
CA THR A 278 1.65 15.69 -14.47
C THR A 278 1.22 16.51 -13.25
N ALA A 279 0.00 16.28 -12.75
CA ALA A 279 -0.56 17.02 -11.62
C ALA A 279 0.22 16.83 -10.31
N ILE A 280 0.82 15.66 -10.09
CA ILE A 280 1.66 15.40 -8.91
C ILE A 280 3.03 16.11 -9.00
N SER A 281 3.41 16.65 -10.17
CA SER A 281 4.65 17.40 -10.38
C SER A 281 5.90 16.66 -9.89
N LEU A 282 5.99 15.35 -10.18
CA LEU A 282 7.20 14.58 -9.93
C LEU A 282 8.28 15.04 -10.90
N ASN A 283 9.16 15.93 -10.44
CA ASN A 283 10.37 16.26 -11.17
C ASN A 283 11.23 15.00 -11.29
N ILE A 284 11.43 14.55 -12.53
CA ILE A 284 12.21 13.37 -12.91
C ILE A 284 13.72 13.60 -12.68
N ASP A 285 14.15 14.84 -12.48
CA ASP A 285 15.52 15.20 -12.12
C ASP A 285 15.81 15.03 -10.63
N ILE A 286 15.62 13.79 -10.17
CA ILE A 286 15.94 13.37 -8.83
C ILE A 286 17.47 13.27 -8.72
N SER A 287 18.08 14.15 -7.94
CA SER A 287 19.45 13.95 -7.48
C SER A 287 19.52 12.70 -6.58
N THR A 288 20.70 12.12 -6.41
CA THR A 288 20.91 10.99 -5.49
C THR A 288 20.40 11.25 -4.07
N GLU A 289 20.41 12.51 -3.62
CA GLU A 289 19.91 12.95 -2.31
C GLU A 289 18.36 13.05 -2.24
N GLN A 290 17.69 13.28 -3.36
CA GLN A 290 16.22 13.34 -3.44
C GLN A 290 15.58 11.96 -3.57
N MET A 291 16.36 10.92 -3.88
CA MET A 291 15.87 9.55 -4.06
C MET A 291 15.33 8.93 -2.76
N ASP A 292 15.90 9.28 -1.61
CA ASP A 292 15.36 8.87 -0.29
C ASP A 292 14.00 9.53 -0.02
N LYS A 293 13.83 10.79 -0.44
CA LYS A 293 12.54 11.51 -0.34
C LYS A 293 11.50 10.92 -1.29
N MET A 294 11.90 10.42 -2.45
CA MET A 294 11.01 9.72 -3.39
C MET A 294 10.43 8.43 -2.81
N SER A 295 11.23 7.66 -2.07
CA SER A 295 10.75 6.44 -1.41
C SER A 295 9.63 6.74 -0.39
N GLN A 296 9.65 7.93 0.20
CA GLN A 296 8.65 8.44 1.14
C GLN A 296 7.52 9.26 0.47
N ASN A 297 7.57 9.45 -0.86
CA ASN A 297 6.58 10.25 -1.58
C ASN A 297 5.24 9.49 -1.69
N GLN A 298 4.30 9.85 -0.82
CA GLN A 298 2.96 9.25 -0.77
C GLN A 298 2.16 9.46 -2.07
N PRO A 299 2.16 10.65 -2.71
CA PRO A 299 1.56 10.83 -4.04
C PRO A 299 2.05 9.86 -5.11
N LEU A 300 3.37 9.61 -5.21
CA LEU A 300 3.92 8.65 -6.16
C LEU A 300 3.38 7.23 -5.93
N GLN A 301 3.34 6.79 -4.67
CA GLN A 301 2.78 5.47 -4.33
C GLN A 301 1.31 5.36 -4.72
N ARG A 302 0.52 6.41 -4.48
CA ARG A 302 -0.91 6.43 -4.82
C ARG A 302 -1.15 6.45 -6.33
N MET A 303 -0.31 7.15 -7.08
CA MET A 303 -0.33 7.12 -8.55
C MET A 303 0.02 5.73 -9.09
N LEU A 304 1.06 5.07 -8.58
CA LEU A 304 1.38 3.70 -8.98
C LEU A 304 0.26 2.72 -8.60
N ALA A 305 -0.37 2.93 -7.45
CA ALA A 305 -1.53 2.15 -7.02
C ALA A 305 -2.75 2.35 -7.93
N LEU A 306 -2.98 3.58 -8.39
CA LEU A 306 -4.01 3.89 -9.38
C LEU A 306 -3.72 3.15 -10.69
N GLN A 307 -2.49 3.27 -11.21
CA GLN A 307 -2.06 2.58 -12.43
C GLN A 307 -2.22 1.06 -12.32
N LEU A 308 -1.79 0.47 -11.20
CA LEU A 308 -1.95 -0.95 -10.93
C LEU A 308 -3.43 -1.35 -10.90
N SER A 309 -4.26 -0.58 -10.19
CA SER A 309 -5.68 -0.90 -10.04
C SER A 309 -6.43 -0.81 -11.37
N LEU A 310 -6.15 0.21 -12.18
CA LEU A 310 -6.75 0.39 -13.50
C LEU A 310 -6.21 -0.60 -14.54
N GLY A 311 -4.96 -1.03 -14.41
CA GLY A 311 -4.34 -2.05 -15.25
C GLY A 311 -4.71 -3.49 -14.89
N THR A 312 -5.42 -3.70 -13.77
CA THR A 312 -5.86 -5.01 -13.29
C THR A 312 -7.33 -5.26 -13.64
N SER A 313 -7.57 -6.32 -14.40
CA SER A 313 -8.88 -6.81 -14.83
C SER A 313 -9.40 -7.94 -13.92
N ARG A 314 -10.51 -8.58 -14.31
CA ARG A 314 -11.02 -9.77 -13.61
C ARG A 314 -9.98 -10.89 -13.60
N ASN A 315 -10.05 -11.77 -12.60
CA ASN A 315 -9.09 -12.87 -12.39
C ASN A 315 -7.65 -12.40 -12.19
N TRP A 316 -7.45 -11.16 -11.75
CA TRP A 316 -6.12 -10.58 -11.51
C TRP A 316 -5.22 -10.49 -12.74
N THR A 317 -5.81 -10.54 -13.94
CA THR A 317 -5.07 -10.37 -15.18
C THR A 317 -4.64 -8.92 -15.33
N ARG A 318 -3.38 -8.70 -15.75
CA ARG A 318 -2.78 -7.36 -15.79
C ARG A 318 -2.31 -7.02 -17.20
N ASN A 319 -2.73 -5.83 -17.66
CA ASN A 319 -2.16 -5.26 -18.88
C ASN A 319 -0.72 -4.78 -18.65
N LYS A 320 -0.02 -4.39 -19.72
CA LYS A 320 1.37 -3.93 -19.67
C LYS A 320 1.60 -2.81 -18.65
N SER A 321 0.71 -1.82 -18.64
CA SER A 321 0.72 -0.71 -17.67
C SER A 321 0.61 -1.19 -16.22
N GLY A 322 -0.29 -2.12 -15.94
CA GLY A 322 -0.48 -2.71 -14.61
C GLY A 322 0.72 -3.54 -14.15
N LYS A 323 1.36 -4.29 -15.06
CA LYS A 323 2.60 -5.05 -14.77
C LYS A 323 3.77 -4.12 -14.42
N ILE A 324 3.95 -3.03 -15.16
CA ILE A 324 4.95 -1.99 -14.87
C ILE A 324 4.71 -1.36 -13.50
N ALA A 325 3.46 -1.00 -13.20
CA ALA A 325 3.10 -0.46 -11.90
C ALA A 325 3.34 -1.47 -10.77
N LEU A 326 3.02 -2.75 -10.97
CA LEU A 326 3.29 -3.80 -9.99
C LEU A 326 4.79 -3.92 -9.69
N ALA A 327 5.63 -3.96 -10.73
CA ALA A 327 7.07 -4.02 -10.58
C ALA A 327 7.61 -2.79 -9.81
N LEU A 328 7.14 -1.59 -10.15
CA LEU A 328 7.54 -0.34 -9.48
C LEU A 328 7.11 -0.29 -8.00
N VAL A 329 5.88 -0.70 -7.71
CA VAL A 329 5.36 -0.76 -6.33
C VAL A 329 6.19 -1.76 -5.50
N ASN A 330 6.50 -2.92 -6.07
CA ASN A 330 7.33 -3.92 -5.40
C ASN A 330 8.78 -3.42 -5.19
N LEU A 331 9.40 -2.78 -6.20
CA LEU A 331 10.74 -2.20 -6.06
C LEU A 331 10.79 -1.13 -4.98
N LYS A 332 9.79 -0.24 -4.91
CA LYS A 332 9.65 0.75 -3.84
C LYS A 332 9.51 0.06 -2.48
N PHE A 333 8.66 -0.97 -2.38
CA PHE A 333 8.48 -1.75 -1.16
C PHE A 333 9.77 -2.42 -0.71
N VAL A 334 10.55 -3.01 -1.63
CA VAL A 334 11.86 -3.60 -1.36
C VAL A 334 12.81 -2.55 -0.81
N ALA A 335 12.97 -1.43 -1.50
CA ALA A 335 13.86 -0.36 -1.09
C ALA A 335 13.49 0.18 0.31
N SER A 336 12.21 0.51 0.54
CA SER A 336 11.75 1.02 1.83
C SER A 336 11.89 -0.01 2.96
N SER A 337 11.53 -1.28 2.73
CA SER A 337 11.61 -2.33 3.75
C SER A 337 13.05 -2.59 4.19
N LEU A 338 14.00 -2.57 3.24
CA LEU A 338 15.42 -2.71 3.55
C LEU A 338 15.94 -1.50 4.35
N ILE A 339 15.59 -0.27 3.94
CA ILE A 339 16.00 0.94 4.66
C ILE A 339 15.49 0.91 6.10
N TYR A 340 14.20 0.65 6.31
CA TYR A 340 13.63 0.58 7.65
C TYR A 340 14.25 -0.53 8.50
N THR A 341 14.55 -1.67 7.90
CA THR A 341 15.20 -2.79 8.59
C THR A 341 16.62 -2.43 9.03
N ILE A 342 17.43 -1.87 8.13
CA ILE A 342 18.78 -1.39 8.45
C ILE A 342 18.72 -0.33 9.56
N SER A 343 17.82 0.65 9.46
CA SER A 343 17.64 1.68 10.50
C SER A 343 17.21 1.11 11.84
N THR A 344 16.35 0.09 11.84
CA THR A 344 15.89 -0.59 13.07
C THR A 344 17.04 -1.32 13.74
N ILE A 345 17.80 -2.11 12.97
CA ILE A 345 18.97 -2.83 13.48
C ILE A 345 20.01 -1.83 14.01
N TYR A 346 20.30 -0.78 13.26
CA TYR A 346 21.25 0.27 13.67
C TYR A 346 20.80 1.00 14.94
N GLY A 347 19.52 1.39 15.02
CA GLY A 347 18.95 2.05 16.20
C GLY A 347 19.00 1.18 17.44
N ASN A 348 18.71 -0.11 17.32
CA ASN A 348 18.85 -1.08 18.40
C ASN A 348 20.31 -1.17 18.87
N MET A 349 21.27 -1.22 17.94
CA MET A 349 22.69 -1.26 18.27
C MET A 349 23.18 0.02 18.97
N GLN A 350 22.78 1.20 18.50
CA GLN A 350 23.21 2.46 19.10
C GLN A 350 22.68 2.64 20.53
N ARG A 351 21.46 2.16 20.81
CA ARG A 351 20.89 2.14 22.17
C ARG A 351 21.70 1.26 23.11
N LEU A 352 22.25 0.16 22.61
CA LEU A 352 23.08 -0.77 23.40
C LEU A 352 24.47 -0.20 23.67
N ALA A 353 25.10 0.42 22.67
CA ALA A 353 26.40 1.06 22.82
C ALA A 353 26.41 2.16 23.92
N ARG A 354 25.27 2.85 24.11
CA ARG A 354 25.13 3.89 25.16
C ARG A 354 24.96 3.33 26.57
N LYS A 355 24.57 2.06 26.73
CA LYS A 355 24.25 1.46 28.05
C LYS A 355 25.45 0.85 28.79
N VAL A 356 26.68 0.98 28.28
CA VAL A 356 27.91 0.39 28.88
C VAL A 356 27.79 -1.13 29.12
N MET A 357 26.88 -1.81 28.41
CA MET A 357 26.85 -3.27 28.36
C MET A 357 27.58 -3.70 27.09
N ASN A 358 28.83 -4.15 27.24
CA ASN A 358 29.68 -4.59 26.13
C ASN A 358 29.30 -5.97 25.57
N THR A 359 28.33 -6.65 26.18
CA THR A 359 27.86 -7.97 25.76
C THR A 359 26.48 -7.85 25.12
N ASP A 360 26.40 -8.29 23.88
CA ASP A 360 25.13 -8.51 23.22
C ASP A 360 24.31 -9.57 23.96
N THR A 361 22.98 -9.44 23.97
CA THR A 361 22.10 -10.38 24.67
C THR A 361 21.36 -11.25 23.66
N LEU A 362 20.97 -12.46 24.06
CA LEU A 362 20.21 -13.36 23.19
C LEU A 362 18.93 -12.70 22.65
N ALA A 363 18.20 -11.98 23.50
CA ALA A 363 16.99 -11.25 23.09
C ALA A 363 17.26 -10.20 22.00
N ASN A 364 18.41 -9.50 22.06
CA ASN A 364 18.79 -8.55 21.02
C ASN A 364 19.20 -9.25 19.72
N ALA A 365 19.89 -10.39 19.82
CA ALA A 365 20.25 -11.20 18.67
C ALA A 365 19.01 -11.77 17.96
N THR A 366 18.05 -12.30 18.71
CA THR A 366 16.76 -12.75 18.17
C THR A 366 15.97 -11.60 17.55
N ALA A 367 15.89 -10.43 18.19
CA ALA A 367 15.18 -9.29 17.60
C ALA A 367 15.82 -8.79 16.28
N ARG A 368 17.14 -8.91 16.13
CA ARG A 368 17.83 -8.61 14.87
C ARG A 368 17.58 -9.68 13.82
N GLU A 369 17.66 -10.95 14.19
CA GLU A 369 17.30 -12.08 13.33
C GLU A 369 15.88 -11.88 12.79
N ASP A 370 14.89 -11.67 13.65
CA ASP A 370 13.50 -11.43 13.28
C ASP A 370 13.38 -10.26 12.28
N SER A 371 14.11 -9.17 12.54
CA SER A 371 14.12 -8.00 11.64
C SER A 371 14.66 -8.34 10.25
N ILE A 372 15.64 -9.24 10.14
CA ILE A 372 16.23 -9.67 8.86
C ILE A 372 15.35 -10.73 8.20
N VAL A 373 14.93 -11.75 8.93
CA VAL A 373 14.12 -12.87 8.44
C VAL A 373 12.80 -12.36 7.85
N THR A 374 12.18 -11.34 8.47
CA THR A 374 10.94 -10.72 7.96
C THR A 374 11.07 -10.14 6.56
N ILE A 375 12.27 -9.68 6.14
CA ILE A 375 12.50 -9.13 4.79
C ILE A 375 13.14 -10.13 3.80
N VAL A 376 13.38 -11.38 4.20
CA VAL A 376 14.00 -12.38 3.31
C VAL A 376 13.17 -12.59 2.04
N GLY A 377 11.84 -12.72 2.15
CA GLY A 377 10.97 -12.84 0.97
C GLY A 377 11.05 -11.64 0.04
N THR A 378 11.24 -10.44 0.60
CA THR A 378 11.42 -9.20 -0.16
C THR A 378 12.77 -9.16 -0.89
N ILE A 379 13.84 -9.63 -0.24
CA ILE A 379 15.17 -9.79 -0.86
C ILE A 379 15.10 -10.80 -1.99
N ARG A 380 14.42 -11.94 -1.74
CA ARG A 380 14.24 -12.99 -2.74
C ARG A 380 13.51 -12.49 -3.98
N TRP A 381 12.40 -11.78 -3.80
CA TRP A 381 11.68 -11.15 -4.91
C TRP A 381 12.60 -10.21 -5.72
N CYS A 382 13.44 -9.42 -5.04
CA CYS A 382 14.39 -8.53 -5.71
C CYS A 382 15.44 -9.28 -6.53
N ILE A 383 16.01 -10.36 -5.99
CA ILE A 383 17.01 -11.19 -6.68
C ILE A 383 16.39 -11.86 -7.90
N ASP A 384 15.22 -12.49 -7.75
CA ASP A 384 14.52 -13.15 -8.85
C ASP A 384 14.10 -12.15 -9.92
N TYR A 385 13.73 -10.94 -9.53
CA TYR A 385 13.45 -9.85 -10.47
C TYR A 385 14.69 -9.39 -11.24
N VAL A 386 15.86 -9.31 -10.59
CA VAL A 386 17.14 -9.06 -11.28
C VAL A 386 17.45 -10.17 -12.28
N ILE A 387 17.21 -11.43 -11.91
CA ILE A 387 17.41 -12.58 -12.80
C ILE A 387 16.48 -12.49 -14.02
N ALA A 388 15.19 -12.20 -13.81
CA ALA A 388 14.21 -12.01 -14.87
C ALA A 388 14.63 -10.91 -15.86
N ILE A 389 15.14 -9.79 -15.35
CA ILE A 389 15.67 -8.72 -16.21
C ILE A 389 16.85 -9.21 -17.05
N ASN A 390 17.76 -10.00 -16.46
CA ASN A 390 18.93 -10.51 -17.17
C ASN A 390 18.56 -11.52 -18.25
N GLN A 391 17.57 -12.38 -18.00
CA GLN A 391 17.06 -13.32 -19.01
C GLN A 391 16.53 -12.57 -20.23
N GLU A 392 15.68 -11.56 -20.02
CA GLU A 392 15.12 -10.77 -21.12
C GLU A 392 16.15 -9.92 -21.85
N MET A 393 17.15 -9.37 -21.12
CA MET A 393 18.27 -8.64 -21.72
C MET A 393 19.20 -9.53 -22.54
N LEU A 394 19.43 -10.77 -22.11
CA LEU A 394 20.21 -11.76 -22.86
C LEU A 394 19.52 -12.07 -24.19
N GLU A 395 18.21 -12.31 -24.18
CA GLU A 395 17.43 -12.52 -25.40
C GLU A 395 17.46 -11.31 -26.33
N LEU A 396 17.27 -10.10 -25.78
CA LEU A 396 17.28 -8.87 -26.56
C LEU A 396 18.65 -8.63 -27.20
N THR A 397 19.73 -8.89 -26.45
CA THR A 397 21.11 -8.79 -26.95
C THR A 397 21.35 -9.77 -28.10
N ASN A 398 20.85 -11.00 -28.01
CA ASN A 398 20.95 -11.99 -29.08
C ASN A 398 20.15 -11.58 -30.33
N ALA A 399 18.96 -10.99 -30.15
CA ALA A 399 18.17 -10.43 -31.25
C ALA A 399 18.90 -9.29 -31.98
N PHE A 400 19.58 -8.40 -31.23
CA PHE A 400 20.41 -7.35 -31.82
C PHE A 400 21.65 -7.90 -32.54
N LYS A 401 22.30 -8.94 -32.01
CA LYS A 401 23.47 -9.60 -32.66
C LYS A 401 23.08 -10.29 -33.97
N THR A 402 21.90 -10.91 -34.02
CA THR A 402 21.36 -11.54 -35.23
C THR A 402 20.73 -10.55 -36.21
N ASN A 403 20.57 -9.28 -35.79
CA ASN A 403 20.03 -8.17 -36.59
C ASN A 403 18.62 -8.44 -37.14
N ASN A 404 17.83 -9.26 -36.43
CA ASN A 404 16.47 -9.64 -36.81
C ASN A 404 15.47 -8.55 -36.40
N LYS A 405 15.09 -7.68 -37.35
CA LYS A 405 14.23 -6.52 -37.10
C LYS A 405 12.85 -6.88 -36.55
N GLU A 406 12.22 -7.94 -37.06
CA GLU A 406 10.87 -8.35 -36.63
C GLU A 406 10.89 -8.86 -35.19
N GLN A 407 11.91 -9.65 -34.84
CA GLN A 407 12.10 -10.14 -33.48
C GLN A 407 12.41 -9.00 -32.51
N ILE A 408 13.23 -8.03 -32.90
CA ILE A 408 13.53 -6.84 -32.07
C ILE A 408 12.26 -6.03 -31.83
N ASP A 409 11.49 -5.71 -32.87
CA ASP A 409 10.25 -4.94 -32.74
C ASP A 409 9.21 -5.68 -31.88
N HIS A 410 9.06 -6.99 -32.07
CA HIS A 410 8.17 -7.83 -31.26
C HIS A 410 8.59 -7.83 -29.78
N MET A 411 9.87 -8.04 -29.50
CA MET A 411 10.40 -8.05 -28.14
C MET A 411 10.22 -6.69 -27.45
N ILE A 412 10.49 -5.57 -28.14
CA ILE A 412 10.32 -4.23 -27.56
C ILE A 412 8.83 -3.95 -27.26
N HIS A 413 7.93 -4.37 -28.16
CA HIS A 413 6.49 -4.16 -27.99
C HIS A 413 5.93 -4.95 -26.81
N GLU A 414 6.34 -6.21 -26.66
CA GLU A 414 5.84 -7.09 -25.61
C GLU A 414 6.55 -6.83 -24.27
N SER A 415 7.84 -6.53 -24.28
CA SER A 415 8.67 -6.40 -23.08
C SER A 415 8.13 -5.44 -22.03
N VAL A 416 8.02 -5.92 -20.79
CA VAL A 416 7.77 -5.11 -19.58
C VAL A 416 9.09 -4.60 -18.99
N VAL A 417 10.19 -5.34 -19.15
CA VAL A 417 11.51 -4.99 -18.61
C VAL A 417 12.16 -3.84 -19.35
N VAL A 418 12.06 -3.79 -20.68
CA VAL A 418 12.68 -2.74 -21.50
C VAL A 418 12.19 -1.34 -21.09
N PRO A 419 10.87 -1.09 -20.94
CA PRO A 419 10.38 0.17 -20.38
C PRO A 419 10.97 0.49 -18.99
N LEU A 420 11.06 -0.51 -18.12
CA LEU A 420 11.59 -0.33 -16.76
C LEU A 420 13.10 0.00 -16.76
N LEU A 421 13.88 -0.57 -17.67
CA LEU A 421 15.28 -0.23 -17.85
C LEU A 421 15.51 1.11 -18.54
N LEU A 422 14.62 1.55 -19.43
CA LEU A 422 14.77 2.88 -20.03
C LEU A 422 14.34 4.00 -19.07
N GLY A 423 13.32 3.75 -18.25
CA GLY A 423 12.81 4.71 -17.27
C GLY A 423 13.86 5.06 -16.20
N LYS A 424 13.99 6.35 -15.89
CA LYS A 424 14.95 6.84 -14.88
C LYS A 424 14.53 6.47 -13.46
N VAL A 425 13.24 6.62 -13.15
CA VAL A 425 12.67 6.29 -11.83
C VAL A 425 12.76 4.78 -11.53
N PRO A 426 12.30 3.86 -12.38
CA PRO A 426 12.44 2.42 -12.10
C PRO A 426 13.89 1.98 -11.90
N ARG A 427 14.82 2.45 -12.75
CA ARG A 427 16.25 2.17 -12.59
C ARG A 427 16.81 2.66 -11.26
N SER A 428 16.43 3.87 -10.84
CA SER A 428 16.84 4.42 -9.55
C SER A 428 16.35 3.55 -8.40
N PHE A 429 15.09 3.10 -8.42
CA PHE A 429 14.57 2.18 -7.40
C PHE A 429 15.29 0.82 -7.40
N LEU A 430 15.59 0.28 -8.58
CA LEU A 430 16.33 -0.97 -8.71
C LEU A 430 17.76 -0.85 -8.15
N LEU A 431 18.46 0.24 -8.49
CA LEU A 431 19.78 0.54 -7.96
C LEU A 431 19.77 0.68 -6.43
N LEU A 432 18.76 1.38 -5.89
CA LEU A 432 18.57 1.55 -4.45
C LEU A 432 18.28 0.21 -3.76
N ALA A 433 17.39 -0.61 -4.32
CA ALA A 433 17.07 -1.93 -3.79
C ALA A 433 18.32 -2.83 -3.72
N ILE A 434 19.05 -2.97 -4.83
CA ILE A 434 20.28 -3.77 -4.89
C ILE A 434 21.32 -3.25 -3.90
N SER A 435 21.55 -1.93 -3.88
CA SER A 435 22.50 -1.31 -2.96
C SER A 435 22.15 -1.60 -1.51
N ASN A 436 20.87 -1.59 -1.15
CA ASN A 436 20.43 -1.85 0.22
C ASN A 436 20.48 -3.34 0.58
N VAL A 437 20.28 -4.27 -0.36
CA VAL A 437 20.53 -5.70 -0.14
C VAL A 437 22.02 -5.93 0.19
N ILE A 438 22.92 -5.38 -0.63
CA ILE A 438 24.37 -5.49 -0.43
C ILE A 438 24.80 -4.84 0.89
N LYS A 439 24.27 -3.64 1.20
CA LYS A 439 24.54 -2.94 2.47
C LYS A 439 24.07 -3.76 3.67
N LEU A 440 22.86 -4.33 3.62
CA LEU A 440 22.36 -5.19 4.70
C LEU A 440 23.29 -6.38 4.90
N PHE A 441 23.65 -7.09 3.82
CA PHE A 441 24.55 -8.24 3.90
C PHE A 441 25.89 -7.87 4.56
N ARG A 442 26.56 -6.82 4.06
CA ARG A 442 27.82 -6.32 4.63
C ARG A 442 27.68 -5.85 6.07
N PHE A 443 26.53 -5.28 6.42
CA PHE A 443 26.26 -4.81 7.77
C PHE A 443 26.18 -5.99 8.75
N VAL A 444 25.46 -7.05 8.39
CA VAL A 444 25.37 -8.27 9.20
C VAL A 444 26.71 -8.99 9.24
N GLN A 445 27.45 -9.02 8.12
CA GLN A 445 28.80 -9.58 8.04
C GLN A 445 29.75 -8.94 9.07
N LYS A 446 29.85 -7.60 9.09
CA LYS A 446 30.70 -6.86 10.04
C LYS A 446 30.34 -7.13 11.50
N PHE A 447 29.08 -7.46 11.77
CA PHE A 447 28.65 -7.81 13.11
C PHE A 447 29.19 -9.19 13.53
N ILE A 448 29.15 -10.15 12.61
CA ILE A 448 29.70 -11.49 12.84
C ILE A 448 31.22 -11.44 12.98
N GLU A 449 31.90 -10.66 12.12
CA GLU A 449 33.35 -10.42 12.20
C GLU A 449 33.78 -9.80 13.54
N LYS A 450 32.95 -8.94 14.13
CA LYS A 450 33.21 -8.40 15.47
C LYS A 450 33.15 -9.47 16.56
N ASN A 451 32.34 -10.50 16.38
CA ASN A 451 32.19 -11.60 17.34
C ASN A 451 33.24 -12.70 17.11
N ASP A 452 33.68 -12.89 15.86
CA ASP A 452 34.76 -13.79 15.47
C ASP A 452 35.75 -13.11 14.52
N ASN A 453 36.84 -12.62 15.10
CA ASN A 453 37.91 -11.91 14.38
C ASN A 453 38.63 -12.79 13.33
N THR A 454 38.48 -14.12 13.38
CA THR A 454 39.13 -15.02 12.41
C THR A 454 38.48 -14.93 11.04
N LEU A 455 37.19 -14.58 10.97
CA LEU A 455 36.44 -14.43 9.72
C LEU A 455 36.90 -13.21 8.91
N THR A 456 37.34 -12.14 9.58
CA THR A 456 37.87 -10.93 8.93
C THR A 456 39.10 -11.23 8.05
N ALA A 457 39.93 -12.18 8.45
CA ALA A 457 41.12 -12.58 7.70
C ALA A 457 40.80 -13.39 6.42
N MET A 458 39.56 -13.87 6.28
CA MET A 458 39.11 -14.68 5.14
C MET A 458 38.51 -13.84 4.01
N GLU A 459 38.23 -12.56 4.23
CA GLU A 459 37.81 -11.62 3.18
C GLU A 459 39.04 -11.09 2.43
N THR A 460 39.09 -11.32 1.11
CA THR A 460 40.11 -10.75 0.23
C THR A 460 39.46 -10.04 -0.94
N ALA A 461 40.20 -9.16 -1.63
CA ALA A 461 39.70 -8.50 -2.84
C ALA A 461 39.27 -9.50 -3.93
N GLU A 462 39.85 -10.70 -3.91
CA GLU A 462 39.56 -11.80 -4.84
C GLU A 462 38.44 -12.73 -4.31
N ASN A 463 38.15 -12.73 -3.00
CA ASN A 463 37.12 -13.53 -2.36
C ASN A 463 36.28 -12.72 -1.35
N PRO A 464 35.41 -11.81 -1.85
CA PRO A 464 34.56 -10.97 -0.99
C PRO A 464 33.51 -11.77 -0.21
N MET A 465 33.28 -13.05 -0.55
CA MET A 465 32.38 -13.96 0.17
C MET A 465 33.16 -14.96 1.06
N GLY A 466 34.44 -14.73 1.33
CA GLY A 466 35.28 -15.67 2.09
C GLY A 466 34.80 -15.91 3.51
N ALA A 467 34.42 -14.84 4.22
CA ALA A 467 33.80 -14.94 5.54
C ALA A 467 32.47 -15.71 5.51
N PHE A 468 31.65 -15.52 4.46
CA PHE A 468 30.41 -16.27 4.27
C PHE A 468 30.67 -17.77 4.05
N LYS A 469 31.59 -18.13 3.15
CA LYS A 469 31.93 -19.55 2.88
C LYS A 469 32.44 -20.29 4.11
N ALA A 470 33.14 -19.59 5.00
CA ALA A 470 33.58 -20.15 6.27
C ALA A 470 32.41 -20.44 7.22
N VAL A 471 31.47 -19.49 7.35
CA VAL A 471 30.23 -19.65 8.13
C VAL A 471 29.33 -20.74 7.54
N GLU A 472 29.16 -20.77 6.22
CA GLU A 472 28.42 -21.81 5.51
C GLU A 472 29.03 -23.19 5.77
N LYS A 473 30.35 -23.31 5.68
CA LYS A 473 31.05 -24.57 5.98
C LYS A 473 30.85 -25.00 7.45
N GLN A 474 30.85 -24.06 8.40
CA GLN A 474 30.57 -24.36 9.80
C GLN A 474 29.13 -24.86 9.99
N LEU A 475 28.14 -24.17 9.41
CA LEU A 475 26.72 -24.53 9.56
C LEU A 475 26.33 -25.82 8.80
N VAL A 476 27.00 -26.15 7.70
CA VAL A 476 26.72 -27.36 6.89
C VAL A 476 27.41 -28.61 7.47
N ILE A 477 28.51 -28.45 8.21
CA ILE A 477 29.25 -29.58 8.82
C ILE A 477 28.70 -29.92 10.22
N ASP A 478 28.14 -28.95 10.94
CA ASP A 478 27.61 -29.13 12.31
C ASP A 478 26.14 -29.61 12.37
N ASP A 479 25.78 -30.66 11.62
CA ASP A 479 24.51 -31.40 11.81
C ASP A 479 24.54 -32.33 13.04
N SER A 480 25.64 -32.35 13.80
CA SER A 480 25.75 -33.09 15.07
C SER A 480 25.47 -32.17 16.27
N PRO A 481 24.59 -32.57 17.21
CA PRO A 481 24.40 -31.84 18.44
C PRO A 481 25.68 -31.95 19.27
N LEU A 482 26.29 -30.80 19.57
CA LEU A 482 27.36 -30.58 20.54
C LEU A 482 28.78 -31.09 20.17
N LEU A 483 29.66 -30.11 20.04
CA LEU A 483 31.05 -30.16 20.52
C LEU A 483 31.15 -30.78 21.92
N LEU A 484 31.46 -32.06 21.97
CA LEU A 484 32.28 -32.67 23.02
C LEU A 484 33.27 -33.61 22.34
N ASP A 485 34.33 -33.04 21.79
CA ASP A 485 35.61 -33.74 21.87
C ASP A 485 36.75 -32.72 21.87
N ALA A 486 37.19 -32.41 23.08
CA ALA A 486 38.56 -31.98 23.32
C ALA A 486 39.44 -33.24 23.27
N SER A 487 39.70 -33.76 22.07
CA SER A 487 40.69 -34.83 21.88
C SER A 487 41.81 -34.34 20.95
N GLU A 488 42.91 -34.05 21.64
CA GLU A 488 44.31 -34.00 21.24
C GLU A 488 44.63 -34.33 19.77
N ASN A 489 45.17 -33.34 19.05
CA ASN A 489 46.35 -33.55 18.19
C ASN A 489 46.95 -32.22 17.72
N SER A 490 47.85 -31.66 18.52
CA SER A 490 49.01 -30.92 18.01
C SER A 490 50.07 -30.84 19.11
N SER A 491 51.11 -31.64 18.93
CA SER A 491 52.35 -31.61 19.69
C SER A 491 53.03 -30.23 19.67
N SER A 492 53.64 -29.91 20.81
CA SER A 492 54.74 -28.96 21.07
C SER A 492 54.44 -27.45 21.00
N SER A 493 54.26 -26.83 22.17
CA SER A 493 55.26 -25.93 22.77
C SER A 493 54.80 -25.46 24.14
N MET A 494 55.63 -25.66 25.17
CA MET A 494 55.37 -25.24 26.54
C MET A 494 55.40 -23.71 26.69
N SER A 495 54.34 -23.15 27.25
CA SER A 495 54.44 -21.96 28.10
C SER A 495 53.29 -21.93 29.11
N ASN A 496 53.63 -22.08 30.39
CA ASN A 496 52.72 -21.95 31.52
C ASN A 496 52.24 -20.51 31.67
N GLY A 497 50.91 -20.32 31.76
CA GLY A 497 50.32 -19.03 32.12
C GLY A 497 48.79 -19.02 32.01
N ALA A 498 48.12 -19.28 33.13
CA ALA A 498 46.77 -18.84 33.53
C ALA A 498 45.69 -18.58 32.45
N GLY A 499 44.63 -19.40 32.42
CA GLY A 499 43.38 -19.03 31.71
C GLY A 499 42.35 -20.12 31.44
N MET A 500 42.01 -21.01 32.38
CA MET A 500 40.97 -22.06 32.18
C MET A 500 39.51 -21.56 32.11
N ASN A 501 39.24 -20.26 31.97
CA ASN A 501 37.88 -19.70 31.81
C ASN A 501 37.47 -19.40 30.36
N GLY A 502 38.27 -19.79 29.35
CA GLY A 502 38.03 -19.44 27.95
C GLY A 502 36.90 -20.23 27.25
N GLY A 503 36.68 -21.49 27.62
CA GLY A 503 35.74 -22.39 26.92
C GLY A 503 34.26 -22.03 27.11
N ALA A 504 33.84 -21.85 28.37
CA ALA A 504 32.46 -21.47 28.70
C ALA A 504 32.08 -20.08 28.17
N SER A 505 33.04 -19.15 28.12
CA SER A 505 32.85 -17.81 27.52
C SER A 505 32.62 -17.88 26.01
N ARG A 506 33.31 -18.79 25.30
CA ARG A 506 33.11 -19.00 23.86
C ARG A 506 31.76 -19.66 23.56
N ILE A 507 31.36 -20.67 24.32
CA ILE A 507 30.06 -21.34 24.16
C ILE A 507 28.90 -20.34 24.39
N ALA A 508 28.95 -19.56 25.47
CA ALA A 508 27.93 -18.55 25.74
C ALA A 508 27.86 -17.46 24.66
N LYS A 509 29.01 -17.04 24.10
CA LYS A 509 29.07 -16.10 22.96
C LYS A 509 28.49 -16.70 21.69
N ASN A 510 28.75 -17.99 21.42
CA ASN A 510 28.23 -18.69 20.25
C ASN A 510 26.72 -18.85 20.31
N ILE A 511 26.16 -19.21 21.48
CA ILE A 511 24.70 -19.31 21.68
C ILE A 511 24.01 -17.96 21.45
N VAL A 512 24.62 -16.87 21.92
CA VAL A 512 24.06 -15.51 21.72
C VAL A 512 24.19 -15.03 20.27
N ALA A 513 25.26 -15.42 19.57
CA ALA A 513 25.49 -14.98 18.19
C ALA A 513 24.70 -15.81 17.15
N GLN A 514 24.34 -17.05 17.46
CA GLN A 514 23.69 -17.99 16.55
C GLN A 514 22.49 -17.43 15.78
N PRO A 515 21.51 -16.72 16.38
CA PRO A 515 20.42 -16.05 15.65
C PRO A 515 20.90 -15.13 14.52
N THR A 516 21.95 -14.35 14.79
CA THR A 516 22.50 -13.41 13.80
C THR A 516 23.31 -14.14 12.74
N THR A 517 23.99 -15.23 13.10
CA THR A 517 24.70 -16.11 12.15
C THR A 517 23.75 -16.80 11.19
N GLU A 518 22.61 -17.31 11.66
CA GLU A 518 21.56 -17.91 10.83
C GLU A 518 20.96 -16.86 9.87
N ALA A 519 20.66 -15.65 10.36
CA ALA A 519 20.19 -14.56 9.52
C ALA A 519 21.19 -14.18 8.41
N TYR A 520 22.48 -14.15 8.75
CA TYR A 520 23.56 -13.92 7.79
C TYR A 520 23.66 -15.03 6.76
N TYR A 521 23.60 -16.29 7.20
CA TYR A 521 23.62 -17.44 6.32
C TYR A 521 22.48 -17.39 5.31
N ARG A 522 21.24 -17.14 5.76
CA ARG A 522 20.07 -17.05 4.87
C ARG A 522 20.23 -15.98 3.79
N VAL A 523 20.67 -14.77 4.18
CA VAL A 523 20.88 -13.69 3.21
C VAL A 523 22.05 -13.99 2.27
N GLY A 524 23.15 -14.49 2.82
CA GLY A 524 24.34 -14.84 2.03
C GLY A 524 24.11 -15.99 1.06
N ALA A 525 23.38 -17.02 1.47
CA ALA A 525 23.01 -18.15 0.62
C ALA A 525 22.15 -17.69 -0.55
N MET A 526 21.19 -16.78 -0.34
CA MET A 526 20.41 -16.21 -1.45
C MET A 526 21.27 -15.42 -2.44
N ILE A 527 22.20 -14.60 -1.94
CA ILE A 527 23.10 -13.80 -2.79
C ILE A 527 24.08 -14.72 -3.54
N SER A 528 24.65 -15.72 -2.86
CA SER A 528 25.62 -16.67 -3.42
C SER A 528 24.99 -17.63 -4.43
N ASN A 529 23.73 -18.01 -4.23
CA ASN A 529 22.99 -18.88 -5.15
C ASN A 529 22.37 -18.15 -6.35
N SER A 530 22.46 -16.82 -6.39
CA SER A 530 22.01 -16.07 -7.57
C SER A 530 22.94 -16.36 -8.76
N PRO A 531 22.41 -16.76 -9.94
CA PRO A 531 23.22 -16.88 -11.16
C PRO A 531 23.77 -15.53 -11.63
N VAL A 532 23.22 -14.43 -11.12
CA VAL A 532 23.64 -13.07 -11.43
C VAL A 532 24.27 -12.42 -10.18
N PRO A 533 25.57 -12.08 -10.22
CA PRO A 533 26.20 -11.34 -9.15
C PRO A 533 25.63 -9.92 -9.05
N LEU A 534 25.10 -9.57 -7.87
CA LEU A 534 24.43 -8.27 -7.66
C LEU A 534 25.34 -7.06 -7.92
N HIS A 535 26.64 -7.17 -7.62
CA HIS A 535 27.61 -6.10 -7.88
C HIS A 535 27.87 -5.87 -9.38
N ALA A 536 27.88 -6.94 -10.18
CA ALA A 536 28.04 -6.86 -11.63
C ALA A 536 26.82 -6.18 -12.25
N PHE A 537 25.62 -6.59 -11.82
CA PHE A 537 24.39 -5.98 -12.29
C PHE A 537 24.23 -4.52 -11.83
N GLN A 538 24.65 -4.19 -10.60
CA GLN A 538 24.70 -2.80 -10.12
C GLN A 538 25.61 -1.95 -11.01
N LYS A 539 26.80 -2.44 -11.37
CA LYS A 539 27.72 -1.77 -12.28
C LYS A 539 27.11 -1.58 -13.67
N PHE A 540 26.45 -2.61 -14.20
CA PHE A 540 25.71 -2.50 -15.46
C PHE A 540 24.68 -1.35 -15.43
N LEU A 541 23.88 -1.22 -14.36
CA LEU A 541 22.91 -0.13 -14.23
C LEU A 541 23.55 1.25 -14.17
N GLN A 542 24.73 1.37 -13.55
CA GLN A 542 25.49 2.63 -13.49
C GLN A 542 26.09 2.99 -14.86
N ASP A 543 26.60 2.01 -15.60
CA ASP A 543 27.17 2.22 -16.94
C ASP A 543 26.06 2.44 -18.00
N ALA A 544 24.88 1.85 -17.80
CA ALA A 544 23.68 2.04 -18.62
C ALA A 544 23.16 3.48 -18.62
N ASP A 545 23.48 4.27 -17.60
CA ASP A 545 23.11 5.68 -17.50
C ASP A 545 23.83 6.53 -18.57
N VAL A 546 25.05 6.18 -18.94
CA VAL A 546 25.87 6.94 -19.89
C VAL A 546 25.20 7.08 -21.27
N PRO A 547 24.81 5.98 -21.96
CA PRO A 547 24.17 6.08 -23.26
C PRO A 547 22.80 6.76 -23.19
N LEU A 548 22.11 6.68 -22.05
CA LEU A 548 20.77 7.25 -21.89
C LEU A 548 20.80 8.74 -21.54
N ARG A 549 21.83 9.24 -20.85
CA ARG A 549 22.03 10.68 -20.57
C ARG A 549 22.42 11.50 -21.80
N ASN A 550 22.98 10.86 -22.82
CA ASN A 550 23.37 11.55 -24.06
C ASN A 550 22.17 11.99 -24.92
N ASN A 551 20.95 11.54 -24.57
CA ASN A 551 19.72 12.07 -25.12
C ASN A 551 19.43 13.47 -24.53
N ARG A 552 19.90 14.52 -25.21
CA ARG A 552 19.54 15.90 -24.90
C ARG A 552 18.09 16.18 -25.32
N LEU A 553 17.14 15.64 -24.56
CA LEU A 553 15.73 16.03 -24.65
C LEU A 553 15.50 17.27 -23.79
N ASP A 554 14.65 18.18 -24.27
CA ASP A 554 14.14 19.25 -23.41
C ASP A 554 13.29 18.65 -22.28
N ALA A 555 13.12 19.40 -21.18
CA ALA A 555 12.43 18.90 -19.99
C ALA A 555 10.99 18.44 -20.27
N SER A 556 10.28 19.08 -21.20
CA SER A 556 8.90 18.76 -21.53
C SER A 556 8.79 17.46 -22.33
N THR A 557 9.66 17.28 -23.34
CA THR A 557 9.74 16.04 -24.12
C THR A 557 10.24 14.88 -23.27
N SER A 558 11.21 15.13 -22.38
CA SER A 558 11.71 14.12 -21.43
C SER A 558 10.59 13.59 -20.53
N LEU A 559 9.78 14.48 -19.95
CA LEU A 559 8.61 14.10 -19.15
C LEU A 559 7.59 13.30 -19.96
N ALA A 560 7.25 13.75 -21.17
CA ALA A 560 6.27 13.07 -22.02
C ALA A 560 6.74 11.65 -22.41
N VAL A 561 8.03 11.49 -22.72
CA VAL A 561 8.63 10.18 -23.01
C VAL A 561 8.60 9.29 -21.76
N GLU A 562 8.97 9.81 -20.60
CA GLU A 562 8.93 9.02 -19.37
C GLU A 562 7.50 8.60 -19.02
N GLN A 563 6.52 9.47 -19.20
CA GLN A 563 5.10 9.13 -19.04
C GLN A 563 4.66 8.02 -19.99
N GLN A 564 5.12 8.02 -21.25
CA GLN A 564 4.82 6.93 -22.18
C GLN A 564 5.45 5.61 -21.73
N ILE A 565 6.70 5.65 -21.29
CA ILE A 565 7.45 4.48 -20.84
C ILE A 565 6.83 3.92 -19.55
N VAL A 566 6.57 4.76 -18.56
CA VAL A 566 6.10 4.35 -17.22
C VAL A 566 4.61 4.04 -17.20
N CYS A 567 3.75 4.89 -17.79
CA CYS A 567 2.31 4.67 -17.74
C CYS A 567 1.81 3.68 -18.79
N GLN A 568 2.47 3.56 -19.95
CA GLN A 568 1.97 2.73 -21.06
C GLN A 568 2.88 1.53 -21.33
N GLY A 569 4.14 1.56 -20.89
CA GLY A 569 5.13 0.59 -21.35
C GLY A 569 5.49 0.77 -22.83
N TYR A 570 5.20 1.93 -23.40
CA TYR A 570 5.48 2.18 -24.80
C TYR A 570 6.90 2.72 -24.97
N VAL A 571 7.64 2.12 -25.89
CA VAL A 571 9.01 2.52 -26.24
C VAL A 571 9.00 3.00 -27.69
N SER A 572 9.32 4.28 -27.89
CA SER A 572 9.39 4.86 -29.24
C SER A 572 10.54 4.24 -30.04
N LYS A 573 10.36 4.11 -31.36
CA LYS A 573 11.39 3.64 -32.29
C LYS A 573 12.68 4.46 -32.24
N SER A 574 12.61 5.71 -31.81
CA SER A 574 13.79 6.56 -31.56
C SER A 574 14.74 6.01 -30.48
N PHE A 575 14.27 5.11 -29.62
CA PHE A 575 15.06 4.47 -28.58
C PHE A 575 15.78 3.20 -29.04
N ILE A 576 15.57 2.71 -30.27
CA ILE A 576 16.18 1.46 -30.74
C ILE A 576 17.72 1.53 -30.72
N GLU A 577 18.32 2.62 -31.21
CA GLU A 577 19.78 2.77 -31.17
C GLU A 577 20.32 2.93 -29.73
N HIS A 578 19.53 3.53 -28.84
CA HIS A 578 19.86 3.62 -27.42
C HIS A 578 19.81 2.25 -26.75
N LEU A 579 18.82 1.42 -27.10
CA LEU A 579 18.73 0.03 -26.65
C LEU A 579 19.87 -0.82 -27.19
N ARG A 580 20.29 -0.62 -28.43
CA ARG A 580 21.49 -1.27 -28.97
C ARG A 580 22.74 -0.89 -28.18
N SER A 581 22.92 0.39 -27.87
CA SER A 581 24.02 0.87 -27.02
C SER A 581 23.96 0.26 -25.62
N LEU A 582 22.76 0.18 -25.03
CA LEU A 582 22.52 -0.50 -23.75
C LEU A 582 22.89 -1.99 -23.79
N CYS A 583 22.53 -2.71 -24.86
CA CYS A 583 22.89 -4.11 -25.05
C CYS A 583 24.41 -4.29 -25.20
N ASN A 584 25.12 -3.34 -25.83
CA ASN A 584 26.58 -3.37 -25.89
C ASN A 584 27.22 -3.18 -24.50
N VAL A 585 26.64 -2.31 -23.66
CA VAL A 585 27.07 -2.18 -22.25
C VAL A 585 26.78 -3.47 -21.48
N TYR A 586 25.61 -4.09 -21.69
CA TYR A 586 25.25 -5.37 -21.10
C TYR A 586 26.23 -6.48 -21.49
N ASP A 587 26.54 -6.62 -22.77
CA ASP A 587 27.51 -7.59 -23.30
C ASP A 587 28.89 -7.39 -22.65
N LYS A 588 29.35 -6.15 -22.58
CA LYS A 588 30.65 -5.79 -22.01
C LYS A 588 30.75 -6.05 -20.50
N VAL A 589 29.71 -5.71 -19.72
CA VAL A 589 29.75 -5.73 -18.25
C VAL A 589 29.27 -7.05 -17.68
N MET A 590 28.23 -7.64 -18.28
CA MET A 590 27.60 -8.87 -17.79
C MET A 590 28.15 -10.10 -18.50
N LEU A 591 28.03 -10.18 -19.83
CA LEU A 591 28.36 -11.42 -20.55
C LEU A 591 29.86 -11.76 -20.56
N ASN A 592 30.72 -10.74 -20.51
CA ASN A 592 32.18 -10.95 -20.35
C ASN A 592 32.62 -11.21 -18.90
N ASN A 593 31.71 -11.17 -17.93
CA ASN A 593 32.04 -11.44 -16.54
C ASN A 593 32.02 -12.95 -16.29
N SER A 594 33.19 -13.51 -15.98
CA SER A 594 33.37 -14.96 -15.73
C SER A 594 32.58 -15.50 -14.54
N SER A 595 32.05 -14.63 -13.68
CA SER A 595 31.24 -15.03 -12.53
C SER A 595 29.76 -15.27 -12.83
N ILE A 596 29.29 -15.01 -14.07
CA ILE A 596 27.91 -15.27 -14.48
C ILE A 596 27.79 -16.70 -15.01
N ASP A 597 26.92 -17.48 -14.38
CA ASP A 597 26.53 -18.80 -14.88
C ASP A 597 25.36 -18.64 -15.87
N LEU A 598 25.69 -18.57 -17.17
CA LEU A 598 24.69 -18.41 -18.23
C LEU A 598 23.72 -19.58 -18.32
N GLN A 599 24.17 -20.80 -18.01
CA GLN A 599 23.31 -21.98 -18.04
C GLN A 599 22.28 -21.90 -16.92
N ARG A 600 22.72 -21.63 -15.69
CA ARG A 600 21.83 -21.45 -14.55
C ARG A 600 20.92 -20.25 -14.72
N LEU A 601 21.41 -19.14 -15.27
CA LEU A 601 20.60 -17.97 -15.60
C LEU A 601 19.46 -18.34 -16.57
N TYR A 602 19.77 -19.09 -17.64
CA TYR A 602 18.78 -19.45 -18.65
C TYR A 602 17.67 -20.36 -18.09
N PHE A 603 17.98 -21.31 -17.22
CA PHE A 603 17.00 -22.26 -16.67
C PHE A 603 16.34 -21.82 -15.36
N TYR A 604 16.68 -20.64 -14.85
CA TYR A 604 16.12 -20.16 -13.60
C TYR A 604 14.64 -19.79 -13.74
N ASP A 605 13.77 -20.33 -12.89
CA ASP A 605 12.34 -20.04 -12.95
C ASP A 605 11.99 -18.71 -12.25
N THR A 606 11.54 -17.76 -13.04
CA THR A 606 11.02 -16.45 -12.59
C THR A 606 9.52 -16.28 -12.89
N LEU A 607 8.82 -17.34 -13.32
CA LEU A 607 7.41 -17.28 -13.71
C LEU A 607 6.51 -16.90 -12.53
N TRP A 608 6.90 -17.30 -11.31
CA TRP A 608 6.19 -16.96 -10.08
C TRP A 608 6.07 -15.45 -9.83
N LEU A 609 6.95 -14.62 -10.43
CA LEU A 609 6.85 -13.16 -10.33
C LEU A 609 5.60 -12.61 -11.02
N LYS A 610 5.04 -13.32 -12.01
CA LYS A 610 3.90 -12.89 -12.84
C LYS A 610 4.09 -11.51 -13.50
N ILE A 611 5.34 -11.14 -13.80
CA ILE A 611 5.71 -9.85 -14.45
C ILE A 611 6.03 -10.03 -15.93
N LEU A 612 6.63 -11.16 -16.33
CA LEU A 612 7.02 -11.44 -17.71
C LEU A 612 5.81 -11.86 -18.56
N ASN A 613 5.92 -11.69 -19.88
CA ASN A 613 4.85 -12.09 -20.81
C ASN A 613 4.89 -13.60 -21.07
N GLY A 614 3.71 -14.21 -21.25
CA GLY A 614 3.57 -15.63 -21.56
C GLY A 614 3.08 -16.54 -20.43
N THR A 615 2.75 -15.99 -19.25
CA THR A 615 1.98 -16.76 -18.26
C THR A 615 0.49 -16.63 -18.61
N PRO A 616 -0.19 -17.71 -19.06
CA PRO A 616 -1.65 -17.72 -19.04
C PRO A 616 -2.05 -17.54 -17.58
N ASP A 617 -2.73 -16.43 -17.27
CA ASP A 617 -3.29 -16.21 -15.95
C ASP A 617 -4.24 -17.38 -15.67
N GLU A 618 -3.91 -18.21 -14.67
CA GLU A 618 -4.67 -19.39 -14.25
C GLU A 618 -6.17 -19.06 -14.19
N SER A 619 -6.93 -19.53 -15.18
CA SER A 619 -8.37 -19.59 -15.08
C SER A 619 -8.71 -20.63 -14.00
N GLU A 620 -9.51 -20.23 -13.01
CA GLU A 620 -9.96 -21.06 -11.88
C GLU A 620 -10.78 -22.31 -12.27
N ASP A 621 -10.96 -22.59 -13.57
CA ASP A 621 -11.65 -23.79 -14.08
C ASP A 621 -10.72 -25.00 -14.33
N SER A 622 -9.57 -25.07 -13.64
CA SER A 622 -8.66 -26.22 -13.76
C SER A 622 -9.18 -27.41 -12.93
N LEU A 623 -9.92 -28.27 -13.63
CA LEU A 623 -9.79 -29.72 -13.47
C LEU A 623 -8.30 -30.09 -13.33
N SER A 624 -8.01 -31.12 -12.53
CA SER A 624 -6.66 -31.58 -12.14
C SER A 624 -5.55 -31.16 -13.10
N LEU A 625 -4.65 -30.32 -12.60
CA LEU A 625 -3.49 -29.72 -13.28
C LEU A 625 -2.65 -30.74 -14.10
N GLU A 626 -2.77 -32.03 -13.81
CA GLU A 626 -2.12 -33.11 -14.56
C GLU A 626 -2.78 -33.43 -15.91
N GLU A 627 -4.10 -33.24 -16.08
CA GLU A 627 -4.81 -33.51 -17.35
C GLU A 627 -4.81 -32.31 -18.32
N ALA A 628 -4.77 -31.08 -17.79
CA ALA A 628 -4.72 -29.86 -18.61
C ALA A 628 -3.38 -29.69 -19.34
N ILE A 629 -2.27 -30.11 -18.70
CA ILE A 629 -0.92 -30.01 -19.27
C ILE A 629 -0.78 -30.89 -20.52
N ASP A 630 -1.43 -32.05 -20.57
CA ASP A 630 -1.33 -32.94 -21.74
C ASP A 630 -2.24 -32.50 -22.91
N THR A 631 -3.27 -31.69 -22.66
CA THR A 631 -4.26 -31.31 -23.69
C THR A 631 -4.01 -29.92 -24.30
N GLU A 632 -3.48 -28.95 -23.56
CA GLU A 632 -3.24 -27.57 -24.06
C GLU A 632 -1.84 -27.35 -24.69
N LEU A 633 -0.87 -28.22 -24.43
CA LEU A 633 0.51 -28.05 -24.93
C LEU A 633 0.66 -28.24 -26.45
N TYR A 634 -0.32 -28.86 -27.12
CA TYR A 634 -0.24 -29.13 -28.57
C TYR A 634 -0.85 -28.03 -29.45
N ASN A 635 -1.64 -27.09 -28.89
CA ASN A 635 -2.46 -26.19 -29.70
C ASN A 635 -2.14 -24.68 -29.54
N ASN A 636 -1.24 -24.28 -28.64
CA ASN A 636 -1.00 -22.86 -28.35
C ASN A 636 0.29 -22.30 -29.00
N THR A 637 0.14 -21.60 -30.12
CA THR A 637 1.24 -20.95 -30.89
C THR A 637 1.71 -19.61 -30.31
N ASN A 638 1.21 -19.19 -29.13
CA ASN A 638 1.47 -17.87 -28.54
C ASN A 638 2.40 -17.89 -27.30
N LEU A 639 3.01 -19.03 -26.96
CA LEU A 639 4.12 -19.00 -26.00
C LEU A 639 5.35 -18.34 -26.63
N PRO A 640 6.16 -17.60 -25.86
CA PRO A 640 7.51 -17.22 -26.28
C PRO A 640 8.23 -18.44 -26.90
N PRO A 641 8.94 -18.32 -28.03
CA PRO A 641 9.57 -19.46 -28.72
C PRO A 641 10.54 -20.29 -27.86
N VAL A 642 10.91 -19.76 -26.69
CA VAL A 642 11.81 -20.33 -25.69
C VAL A 642 11.08 -21.29 -24.72
N LEU A 643 9.82 -21.02 -24.35
CA LEU A 643 9.03 -21.87 -23.46
C LEU A 643 8.38 -23.06 -24.19
N SER A 644 8.29 -23.02 -25.52
CA SER A 644 7.76 -24.12 -26.33
C SER A 644 8.76 -25.23 -26.65
N ARG A 645 10.07 -25.02 -26.34
CA ARG A 645 11.15 -25.97 -26.67
C ARG A 645 11.76 -26.69 -25.47
N THR A 646 11.35 -26.35 -24.25
CA THR A 646 11.90 -26.91 -23.02
C THR A 646 10.97 -27.97 -22.45
N ASN A 647 11.54 -29.06 -21.90
CA ASN A 647 10.78 -30.07 -21.15
C ASN A 647 10.31 -29.46 -19.83
N PHE A 648 9.17 -28.78 -19.89
CA PHE A 648 8.55 -28.01 -18.81
C PHE A 648 8.38 -28.85 -17.54
N LYS A 649 8.12 -30.15 -17.70
CA LYS A 649 7.97 -31.13 -16.63
C LYS A 649 9.25 -31.26 -15.78
N LEU A 650 10.42 -31.29 -16.42
CA LEU A 650 11.71 -31.44 -15.73
C LEU A 650 12.11 -30.14 -14.99
N SER A 651 11.90 -28.99 -15.63
CA SER A 651 12.13 -27.67 -15.02
C SER A 651 11.24 -27.45 -13.80
N HIS A 652 9.95 -27.79 -13.91
CA HIS A 652 8.99 -27.64 -12.82
C HIS A 652 9.27 -28.61 -11.65
N ILE A 653 9.74 -29.84 -11.90
CA ILE A 653 10.10 -30.80 -10.83
C ILE A 653 11.33 -30.34 -10.05
N CYS A 654 12.36 -29.82 -10.74
CA CYS A 654 13.56 -29.29 -10.09
C CYS A 654 13.26 -27.99 -9.33
N ASN A 655 12.42 -27.11 -9.88
CA ASN A 655 12.04 -25.85 -9.25
C ASN A 655 11.06 -26.03 -8.09
N LYS A 656 10.13 -27.00 -8.13
CA LYS A 656 9.24 -27.30 -7.01
C LYS A 656 10.00 -27.62 -5.73
N LYS A 657 11.07 -28.42 -5.79
CA LYS A 657 11.93 -28.72 -4.62
C LYS A 657 12.72 -27.52 -4.11
N LEU A 658 13.14 -26.61 -5.00
CA LEU A 658 13.90 -25.40 -4.67
C LEU A 658 13.00 -24.26 -4.14
N ILE A 659 11.75 -24.21 -4.60
CA ILE A 659 10.72 -23.25 -4.18
C ILE A 659 10.09 -23.70 -2.85
N GLU A 660 9.84 -25.00 -2.66
CA GLU A 660 9.35 -25.56 -1.38
C GLU A 660 10.37 -25.40 -0.24
N SER A 661 11.68 -25.24 -0.51
CA SER A 661 12.68 -24.94 0.52
C SER A 661 12.86 -23.44 0.79
N ASN A 662 12.45 -22.56 -0.14
CA ASN A 662 12.75 -21.11 -0.11
C ASN A 662 11.50 -20.19 -0.10
N THR A 663 10.29 -20.75 -0.10
CA THR A 663 9.03 -19.99 0.10
C THR A 663 8.88 -19.58 1.56
N TYR A 664 8.04 -18.58 1.87
CA TYR A 664 7.70 -18.26 3.26
C TYR A 664 7.15 -19.50 3.99
N ASP A 665 6.36 -20.34 3.32
CA ASP A 665 5.86 -21.60 3.85
C ASP A 665 6.96 -22.65 4.02
N GLY A 666 7.89 -22.76 3.07
CA GLY A 666 9.09 -23.60 3.17
C GLY A 666 10.04 -23.18 4.29
N MET A 667 10.24 -21.88 4.45
CA MET A 667 11.02 -21.27 5.52
C MET A 667 10.31 -21.34 6.88
N MET A 668 8.98 -21.23 6.91
CA MET A 668 8.16 -21.48 8.09
C MET A 668 8.19 -22.95 8.46
N LEU A 669 8.12 -23.88 7.51
CA LEU A 669 8.26 -25.33 7.73
C LEU A 669 9.66 -25.69 8.20
N ASP A 670 10.69 -25.04 7.68
CA ASP A 670 12.08 -25.22 8.12
C ASP A 670 12.33 -24.61 9.51
N THR A 671 11.75 -23.43 9.77
CA THR A 671 11.78 -22.78 11.09
C THR A 671 10.95 -23.56 12.11
N LEU A 672 9.80 -24.12 11.73
CA LEU A 672 8.99 -25.03 12.55
C LEU A 672 9.72 -26.35 12.76
N ARG A 673 10.39 -26.93 11.75
CA ARG A 673 11.26 -28.11 11.92
C ARG A 673 12.37 -27.85 12.93
N LYS A 674 13.02 -26.69 12.86
CA LYS A 674 14.09 -26.26 13.77
C LYS A 674 13.58 -25.86 15.16
N GLN A 675 12.34 -25.39 15.28
CA GLN A 675 11.70 -25.01 16.56
C GLN A 675 10.95 -26.14 17.26
N LEU A 676 10.57 -27.21 16.54
CA LEU A 676 9.85 -28.36 17.07
C LEU A 676 10.71 -29.31 17.91
N LEU A 677 12.02 -29.04 18.03
CA LEU A 677 12.85 -29.63 19.08
C LEU A 677 13.69 -28.53 19.71
N LYS A 678 13.23 -28.00 20.86
CA LYS A 678 14.12 -27.22 21.72
C LYS A 678 15.22 -28.16 22.22
N PRO A 679 16.51 -27.75 22.26
CA PRO A 679 17.58 -28.57 22.83
C PRO A 679 17.29 -29.05 24.25
N SER A 680 16.52 -28.27 25.03
CA SER A 680 16.05 -28.67 26.36
C SER A 680 15.13 -29.90 26.35
N GLN A 681 14.30 -30.05 25.30
CA GLN A 681 13.38 -31.18 25.15
C GLN A 681 14.10 -32.46 24.70
N LEU A 682 15.26 -32.34 24.03
CA LEU A 682 16.09 -33.49 23.66
C LEU A 682 16.75 -34.13 24.89
N MET A 683 17.15 -33.30 25.86
CA MET A 683 17.72 -33.75 27.15
C MET A 683 16.65 -34.45 28.00
N ASP A 684 15.43 -33.90 28.07
CA ASP A 684 14.32 -34.51 28.81
C ASP A 684 13.85 -35.84 28.21
N ILE A 685 14.02 -36.05 26.89
CA ILE A 685 13.67 -37.30 26.20
C ILE A 685 14.79 -38.36 26.36
N ALA A 686 16.05 -37.93 26.38
CA ALA A 686 17.19 -38.81 26.64
C ALA A 686 17.18 -39.37 28.07
N ASP A 687 16.78 -38.56 29.05
CA ASP A 687 16.68 -38.99 30.45
C ASP A 687 15.47 -39.89 30.74
N ASN A 688 14.41 -39.84 29.92
CA ASN A 688 13.16 -40.58 30.13
C ASN A 688 13.01 -41.87 29.29
N SER A 689 13.99 -42.25 28.46
CA SER A 689 13.87 -43.37 27.51
C SER A 689 14.61 -44.66 27.91
N ASN A 690 14.61 -45.01 29.20
CA ASN A 690 15.01 -46.34 29.68
C ASN A 690 13.80 -47.19 30.12
N ILE A 691 13.07 -47.80 29.17
CA ILE A 691 12.14 -48.92 29.41
C ILE A 691 12.25 -49.94 28.24
N PRO A 692 12.35 -51.25 28.50
CA PRO A 692 12.69 -52.29 27.50
C PRO A 692 11.50 -52.66 26.58
N PRO A 693 11.75 -53.34 25.44
CA PRO A 693 10.73 -53.57 24.43
C PRO A 693 9.83 -54.73 24.83
N ASP A 694 8.53 -54.61 24.59
CA ASP A 694 7.69 -55.80 24.49
C ASP A 694 6.73 -55.75 23.29
N ASN A 695 6.58 -56.94 22.72
CA ASN A 695 5.92 -57.25 21.47
C ASN A 695 4.39 -57.19 21.60
N THR A 696 3.68 -56.79 20.53
CA THR A 696 2.72 -57.65 19.79
C THR A 696 1.90 -56.88 18.74
N HIS A 697 1.55 -57.62 17.69
CA HIS A 697 0.93 -57.25 16.42
C HIS A 697 -0.59 -56.94 16.49
N PRO A 698 -1.19 -56.43 15.39
CA PRO A 698 -2.49 -55.75 15.36
C PRO A 698 -3.66 -56.62 14.90
N HIS A 699 -4.89 -56.18 15.20
CA HIS A 699 -6.10 -56.59 14.48
C HIS A 699 -6.98 -55.38 14.13
N HIS A 700 -7.16 -55.18 12.82
CA HIS A 700 -8.33 -54.56 12.19
C HIS A 700 -9.54 -55.51 12.33
N PRO A 701 -10.84 -55.08 12.24
CA PRO A 701 -11.36 -54.59 10.95
C PRO A 701 -12.59 -53.63 10.96
N GLN A 702 -12.74 -52.97 9.79
CA GLN A 702 -13.93 -52.74 8.96
C GLN A 702 -15.24 -52.04 9.44
N ASN A 703 -15.57 -51.00 8.64
CA ASN A 703 -16.83 -50.67 7.96
C ASN A 703 -18.19 -50.86 8.67
N ASN A 704 -18.98 -49.77 8.71
CA ASN A 704 -20.25 -49.76 7.96
C ASN A 704 -20.78 -48.35 7.65
N GLN A 705 -21.46 -48.29 6.51
CA GLN A 705 -22.08 -47.14 5.83
C GLN A 705 -23.56 -46.93 6.21
N LEU A 706 -24.04 -45.70 6.00
CA LEU A 706 -25.39 -45.26 5.58
C LEU A 706 -26.59 -45.36 6.55
N HIS A 707 -27.24 -44.24 6.91
CA HIS A 707 -28.42 -43.67 6.21
C HIS A 707 -29.07 -42.47 6.96
N HIS A 708 -29.82 -41.68 6.16
CA HIS A 708 -30.61 -40.47 6.41
C HIS A 708 -31.53 -40.39 7.67
N SER A 709 -31.76 -39.17 8.21
CA SER A 709 -32.99 -38.36 7.99
C SER A 709 -33.23 -37.25 9.04
N HIS A 710 -34.10 -36.32 8.63
CA HIS A 710 -34.64 -35.05 9.15
C HIS A 710 -34.87 -34.73 10.66
N GLY A 711 -34.97 -33.40 10.89
CA GLY A 711 -35.67 -32.72 12.00
C GLY A 711 -34.67 -32.12 13.01
N GLY A 712 -34.68 -30.85 13.43
CA GLY A 712 -35.67 -29.80 13.52
C GLY A 712 -35.38 -29.03 14.83
N SER A 713 -35.74 -27.74 14.89
CA SER A 713 -35.83 -26.86 16.09
C SER A 713 -34.56 -26.34 16.81
N SER A 714 -34.27 -25.06 16.53
CA SER A 714 -34.19 -23.92 17.48
C SER A 714 -33.54 -24.05 18.87
N LEU A 715 -32.54 -23.19 19.12
CA LEU A 715 -32.31 -22.42 20.37
C LEU A 715 -31.24 -21.35 20.04
N LEU A 716 -31.62 -20.09 19.81
CA LEU A 716 -31.52 -18.96 20.76
C LEU A 716 -30.16 -18.85 21.47
N GLY A 717 -29.39 -17.85 21.03
CA GLY A 717 -28.14 -17.43 21.66
C GLY A 717 -27.69 -16.09 21.08
N GLY A 718 -28.41 -15.03 21.42
CA GLY A 718 -28.07 -13.66 21.03
C GLY A 718 -26.81 -13.17 21.75
N GLY A 719 -25.82 -12.75 20.97
CA GLY A 719 -24.65 -12.00 21.45
C GLY A 719 -24.59 -10.67 20.70
N ALA A 720 -25.26 -9.65 21.26
CA ALA A 720 -25.12 -8.27 20.80
C ALA A 720 -23.73 -7.75 21.20
N ILE A 721 -22.88 -7.44 20.23
CA ILE A 721 -21.64 -6.69 20.47
C ILE A 721 -21.92 -5.23 20.11
N ALA A 722 -22.10 -4.43 21.16
CA ALA A 722 -22.19 -2.98 21.10
C ALA A 722 -20.84 -2.41 20.64
N MET A 723 -20.79 -1.83 19.44
CA MET A 723 -19.67 -0.97 19.04
C MET A 723 -19.88 0.41 19.66
N GLN A 724 -19.11 0.69 20.72
CA GLN A 724 -18.97 2.00 21.32
C GLN A 724 -18.36 2.98 20.30
N MET A 725 -19.16 3.94 19.86
CA MET A 725 -18.70 5.16 19.21
C MET A 725 -17.87 5.97 20.21
N GLN A 726 -16.55 6.03 20.01
CA GLN A 726 -15.71 6.97 20.75
C GLN A 726 -15.69 8.32 20.05
N HIS A 727 -16.35 9.28 20.71
CA HIS A 727 -16.28 10.70 20.45
C HIS A 727 -14.82 11.22 20.49
N ARG A 728 -14.41 11.88 19.41
CA ARG A 728 -13.18 12.66 19.33
C ARG A 728 -13.40 13.98 20.09
N ARG A 729 -12.94 14.06 21.35
CA ARG A 729 -12.80 15.33 22.07
C ARG A 729 -11.43 15.96 21.77
N THR A 730 -11.51 17.25 21.56
CA THR A 730 -10.47 18.24 21.27
C THR A 730 -9.43 18.34 22.38
N LEU A 731 -8.15 18.41 21.99
CA LEU A 731 -7.02 18.73 22.86
C LEU A 731 -6.94 20.24 23.11
N SER A 732 -6.91 20.64 24.38
CA SER A 732 -6.42 21.94 24.83
C SER A 732 -5.35 21.72 25.90
N SER A 733 -4.26 22.47 25.77
CA SER A 733 -3.07 22.50 26.62
C SER A 733 -3.33 23.10 28.01
N SER A 734 -2.68 22.55 29.05
CA SER A 734 -2.06 23.35 30.11
C SER A 734 -1.08 22.56 30.98
N VAL A 735 0.03 23.26 31.25
CA VAL A 735 1.19 23.06 32.13
C VAL A 735 0.87 22.70 33.59
N GLY A 736 1.75 21.91 34.23
CA GLY A 736 2.18 22.16 35.62
C GLY A 736 1.98 21.02 36.64
N PRO A 737 2.93 20.77 37.57
CA PRO A 737 3.20 19.44 38.15
C PRO A 737 2.68 19.28 39.59
N ASP A 738 2.60 18.03 40.07
CA ASP A 738 3.00 17.69 41.44
C ASP A 738 3.18 16.18 41.69
N SER A 739 4.22 15.89 42.45
CA SER A 739 4.67 14.60 42.98
C SER A 739 3.78 14.08 44.11
N THR A 740 3.66 12.75 44.28
CA THR A 740 3.83 12.09 45.60
C THR A 740 3.89 10.57 45.50
N ASN A 741 4.80 10.02 46.33
CA ASN A 741 5.05 8.62 46.65
C ASN A 741 3.85 7.91 47.30
N GLY A 742 3.82 6.58 47.18
CA GLY A 742 3.01 5.71 48.04
C GLY A 742 3.24 4.22 47.82
N ASN A 743 4.24 3.66 48.50
CA ASN A 743 4.43 2.22 48.76
C ASN A 743 3.36 1.68 49.73
N ASN A 744 2.94 0.42 49.55
CA ASN A 744 2.71 -0.63 50.58
C ASN A 744 1.94 -1.81 49.96
N SER A 745 2.55 -2.99 49.82
CA SER A 745 2.59 -4.12 50.79
C SER A 745 1.23 -4.82 50.93
N SER A 746 1.07 -6.00 50.32
CA SER A 746 1.24 -7.33 50.93
C SER A 746 0.00 -7.84 51.65
N THR A 747 -0.66 -8.84 51.08
CA THR A 747 -1.39 -9.87 51.81
C THR A 747 -1.39 -11.15 50.98
N GLY A 748 -0.71 -12.16 51.50
CA GLY A 748 -0.71 -13.50 50.95
C GLY A 748 -2.02 -14.22 51.20
N ASN A 749 -2.30 -15.23 50.38
CA ASN A 749 -3.21 -16.29 50.79
C ASN A 749 -2.76 -17.61 50.16
N ASN A 750 -2.41 -18.56 51.03
CA ASN A 750 -2.15 -19.95 50.73
C ASN A 750 -3.50 -20.64 50.47
N GLY A 751 -3.58 -21.45 49.41
CA GLY A 751 -4.74 -22.28 49.11
C GLY A 751 -4.31 -23.46 48.24
N SER A 752 -4.22 -24.62 48.88
CA SER A 752 -3.69 -25.88 48.39
C SER A 752 -4.59 -26.57 47.34
N GLY A 753 -3.94 -27.17 46.34
CA GLY A 753 -4.18 -28.52 45.83
C GLY A 753 -5.59 -28.94 45.40
N SER A 754 -5.79 -29.06 44.09
CA SER A 754 -6.50 -30.20 43.50
C SER A 754 -6.20 -30.27 42.00
N GLY A 755 -5.53 -31.33 41.60
CA GLY A 755 -5.17 -31.61 40.21
C GLY A 755 -6.39 -31.90 39.36
N LEU A 756 -6.40 -31.34 38.15
CA LEU A 756 -7.26 -31.76 37.06
C LEU A 756 -6.39 -31.83 35.80
N ASN A 757 -6.20 -33.07 35.33
CA ASN A 757 -5.78 -33.38 33.98
C ASN A 757 -6.78 -32.76 33.00
N SER A 758 -6.50 -31.56 32.51
CA SER A 758 -7.13 -31.04 31.31
C SER A 758 -6.14 -31.26 30.16
N GLY A 759 -6.40 -32.29 29.35
CA GLY A 759 -5.78 -32.41 28.03
C GLY A 759 -6.02 -31.10 27.28
N GLN A 760 -4.95 -30.33 27.07
CA GLN A 760 -4.98 -29.17 26.21
C GLN A 760 -5.24 -29.67 24.78
N HIS A 761 -6.51 -29.70 24.39
CA HIS A 761 -6.87 -29.64 22.98
C HIS A 761 -6.23 -28.36 22.44
N MET A 762 -5.16 -28.51 21.66
CA MET A 762 -4.63 -27.40 20.88
C MET A 762 -5.76 -26.91 19.98
N ASN A 763 -6.33 -25.75 20.33
CA ASN A 763 -7.24 -25.03 19.45
C ASN A 763 -6.47 -24.76 18.17
N VAL A 764 -6.80 -25.47 17.09
CA VAL A 764 -6.29 -25.19 15.77
C VAL A 764 -6.82 -23.80 15.40
N VAL A 765 -6.01 -22.78 15.63
CA VAL A 765 -6.32 -21.40 15.24
C VAL A 765 -6.36 -21.38 13.72
N LYS A 766 -7.56 -21.35 13.14
CA LYS A 766 -7.73 -21.20 11.70
C LYS A 766 -7.08 -19.87 11.29
N LEU A 767 -5.99 -19.94 10.52
CA LEU A 767 -5.31 -18.77 9.98
C LEU A 767 -6.31 -17.95 9.15
N LYS A 768 -6.69 -16.77 9.65
CA LYS A 768 -7.55 -15.84 8.89
C LYS A 768 -6.66 -15.15 7.86
N MET A 769 -6.86 -15.51 6.60
CA MET A 769 -6.13 -14.93 5.48
C MET A 769 -6.86 -13.69 4.96
N ARG A 770 -6.10 -12.70 4.52
CA ARG A 770 -6.62 -11.46 3.91
C ARG A 770 -5.99 -11.28 2.54
N LYS A 771 -6.75 -10.71 1.60
CA LYS A 771 -6.30 -10.39 0.25
C LYS A 771 -6.45 -8.89 -0.02
N CYS A 772 -5.43 -8.27 -0.59
CA CYS A 772 -5.49 -6.87 -0.96
C CYS A 772 -6.41 -6.67 -2.17
N ILE A 773 -7.33 -5.71 -2.09
CA ILE A 773 -8.30 -5.43 -3.16
C ILE A 773 -7.69 -4.78 -4.43
N ARG A 774 -6.44 -4.30 -4.35
CA ARG A 774 -5.76 -3.61 -5.47
C ARG A 774 -4.71 -4.45 -6.16
N CYS A 775 -3.80 -5.07 -5.41
CA CYS A 775 -2.69 -5.85 -5.96
C CYS A 775 -2.86 -7.35 -5.81
N GLY A 776 -3.82 -7.83 -5.01
CA GLY A 776 -4.06 -9.26 -4.80
C GLY A 776 -3.06 -9.94 -3.87
N ALA A 777 -2.15 -9.17 -3.25
CA ALA A 777 -1.25 -9.68 -2.22
C ALA A 777 -2.05 -10.32 -1.09
N ILE A 778 -1.47 -11.33 -0.45
CA ILE A 778 -2.10 -12.09 0.62
C ILE A 778 -1.33 -11.84 1.92
N SER A 779 -2.05 -11.71 3.02
CA SER A 779 -1.50 -11.61 4.37
C SER A 779 -2.17 -12.64 5.27
N SER A 780 -1.36 -13.41 5.99
CA SER A 780 -1.80 -14.37 7.01
C SER A 780 -1.89 -13.76 8.41
N ILE A 781 -1.53 -12.48 8.56
CA ILE A 781 -1.41 -11.82 9.87
C ILE A 781 -2.75 -11.17 10.25
N THR A 782 -3.31 -11.62 11.36
CA THR A 782 -4.48 -11.00 12.01
C THR A 782 -4.07 -9.85 12.92
N ASP A 783 -4.87 -8.78 12.95
CA ASP A 783 -4.64 -7.61 13.81
C ASP A 783 -4.52 -7.97 15.31
N GLU A 784 -5.17 -9.06 15.73
CA GLU A 784 -5.16 -9.57 17.11
C GLU A 784 -3.76 -9.98 17.60
N VAL A 785 -2.88 -10.46 16.71
CA VAL A 785 -1.51 -10.91 17.06
C VAL A 785 -0.53 -9.73 17.11
N ALA A 786 -0.82 -8.64 16.40
CA ALA A 786 0.06 -7.47 16.32
C ALA A 786 -0.01 -6.55 17.56
N TYR A 787 -1.04 -6.70 18.40
CA TYR A 787 -1.37 -5.76 19.48
C TYR A 787 -1.67 -6.41 20.83
N VAL A 788 -1.01 -7.53 21.18
CA VAL A 788 -1.07 -8.03 22.56
C VAL A 788 0.00 -7.30 23.39
N PRO A 789 -0.36 -6.40 24.33
CA PRO A 789 0.62 -5.57 25.06
C PRO A 789 1.56 -6.37 25.96
N SER A 790 1.26 -7.65 26.20
CA SER A 790 1.96 -8.57 27.09
C SER A 790 2.63 -9.76 26.38
N HIS A 791 2.51 -9.88 25.05
CA HIS A 791 3.10 -11.01 24.30
C HIS A 791 4.34 -10.54 23.51
N PRO A 792 5.55 -11.08 23.76
CA PRO A 792 6.79 -10.68 23.11
C PRO A 792 6.95 -11.29 21.70
N THR A 793 5.90 -11.26 20.87
CA THR A 793 5.87 -11.87 19.53
C THR A 793 5.12 -10.94 18.58
N THR A 794 5.51 -10.63 17.34
CA THR A 794 6.49 -11.26 16.42
C THR A 794 6.97 -10.28 15.33
N THR A 795 6.57 -9.01 15.35
CA THR A 795 7.08 -8.01 14.39
C THR A 795 7.39 -6.70 15.12
N THR A 796 8.63 -6.57 15.59
CA THR A 796 9.20 -5.30 16.07
C THR A 796 9.55 -4.36 14.92
N ASN A 797 9.53 -4.84 13.67
CA ASN A 797 9.83 -4.04 12.49
C ASN A 797 8.63 -3.12 12.15
N PRO A 798 8.77 -1.79 12.31
CA PRO A 798 7.68 -0.85 12.07
C PRO A 798 7.17 -0.85 10.63
N ALA A 799 8.01 -1.26 9.67
CA ALA A 799 7.60 -1.37 8.27
C ALA A 799 6.47 -2.40 8.11
N PHE A 800 6.60 -3.59 8.70
CA PHE A 800 5.57 -4.63 8.59
C PHE A 800 4.30 -4.29 9.36
N GLN A 801 4.41 -3.62 10.51
CA GLN A 801 3.23 -3.11 11.23
C GLN A 801 2.43 -2.12 10.38
N HIS A 802 3.12 -1.26 9.63
CA HIS A 802 2.46 -0.35 8.70
C HIS A 802 1.74 -1.12 7.58
N TYR A 803 2.41 -2.11 6.97
CA TYR A 803 1.87 -2.88 5.84
C TYR A 803 0.81 -3.92 6.23
N GLN A 804 0.69 -4.26 7.51
CA GLN A 804 -0.42 -5.06 8.06
C GLN A 804 -1.74 -4.30 8.01
N ARG A 805 -1.72 -2.97 8.24
CA ARG A 805 -2.95 -2.15 8.23
C ARG A 805 -3.41 -1.80 6.82
N VAL A 806 -2.45 -1.50 5.95
CA VAL A 806 -2.69 -1.12 4.56
C VAL A 806 -1.69 -1.86 3.71
N CYS A 807 -2.12 -2.50 2.63
CA CYS A 807 -1.20 -3.21 1.74
C CYS A 807 -0.11 -2.26 1.21
N PHE A 808 1.06 -2.79 0.86
CA PHE A 808 2.18 -1.99 0.35
C PHE A 808 1.83 -1.20 -0.93
N CYS A 809 0.84 -1.64 -1.71
CA CYS A 809 0.29 -0.87 -2.83
C CYS A 809 -0.71 0.22 -2.39
N GLY A 810 -0.86 0.49 -1.10
CA GLY A 810 -1.83 1.45 -0.55
C GLY A 810 -3.29 0.96 -0.57
N GLY A 811 -3.55 -0.32 -0.86
CA GLY A 811 -4.90 -0.88 -0.93
C GLY A 811 -5.37 -1.46 0.40
N SER A 812 -6.68 -1.48 0.59
CA SER A 812 -7.34 -2.10 1.74
C SER A 812 -7.25 -3.63 1.69
N TRP A 813 -7.21 -4.26 2.86
CA TRP A 813 -7.29 -5.71 3.03
C TRP A 813 -8.75 -6.17 3.11
N ALA A 814 -9.11 -7.20 2.35
CA ALA A 814 -10.38 -7.91 2.46
C ALA A 814 -10.14 -9.27 3.13
N ASN A 815 -10.96 -9.64 4.13
CA ASN A 815 -10.90 -10.98 4.71
C ASN A 815 -11.39 -12.01 3.69
N MET A 816 -10.69 -13.14 3.57
CA MET A 816 -11.07 -14.26 2.71
C MET A 816 -11.94 -15.28 3.44
#